data_AF-A0A0E0EG82-F1
#
_entry.id   AF-A0A0E0EG82-F1
#
_cell.length_a   1.000
_cell.length_b   1.000
_cell.length_c   1.000
_cell.angle_alpha   90.00
_cell.angle_beta   90.00
_cell.angle_gamma   90.00
#
_symmetry.space_group_name_H-M   'P 1'
#
loop_
_entity.id
_entity.type
_entity.pdbx_description
1 polymer ?
#
loop_
_entity_poly.entity_id
_entity_poly.type
_entity_poly.pdbx_seq_one_letter_code
_entity_poly.pdbx_strand_id
1 'polypeptide(L)'
;MIFPVLNIGQILRWGGFLYCTPAPAKASPRLFSLPSHHATQTAISDRSIVSSIQEPIFSLISDPLLPRINWEEKMTMMGWAVVLVVVASMAGEAAGRFVVEKNSLRVTSPAGLRGVYECAIGNFGMPQYGGTMHGVVVYPKANKKACRSFDDFDLSFKPKPGGLPVFLLVDRGDCYFTTKGWNAQTAGAAAVLVADDRLEPLITMDSPESSGTDYIEKITVPSALVTKKFGDDLKKALENGDMVNVLLDWRESLPHPDERVEYEFWTNSNDECGAKCDMQMNFVRNFRGTAQVLEKRGYTQFTPHYITWYCPEAFVLSKQCRSQCINHGRYCAPDPEQDFNIGYDGKDVVLQNLIQICLFKVGNETRKPWVWWDYVHDFSIRCPMKEKKYTRECANGVIKSLGLDLERINKCVGDPEADEENPVLKAEQDAQIGQGSRGDVTILPTLVVNNKQYRGKLEKSAVLKAVCSGFEETTEPDVCLSQEIQTNECLESNGGCWQDKTNNFTACKDTFRGRVCECPMARGVKFVGDGYTHCEASGVGRCQINNGGCWKETKNGKTVSACSNEESKGCKCPPGFKGDGIKSCEDIDECKDKLFCQCKDCSCENTWGSYECSCGGSNMLYMREHDTCISKVASSSVGWGFLWVIFFGLALAGIGAYAVYKYRLRSYMDSEIRAIMAQYMPLENQETPNQHRPVEHADI
;
A
#
# COMPACT_ATOMS: atom_id res chain seq x y z
N MET A 1 -15.30 7.60 -44.81
CA MET A 1 -15.04 8.26 -46.10
C MET A 1 -13.74 9.05 -45.93
N ILE A 2 -12.66 8.68 -46.62
CA ILE A 2 -12.13 9.33 -47.85
C ILE A 2 -11.30 10.61 -47.53
N PHE A 3 -9.97 10.48 -47.66
CA PHE A 3 -8.96 11.54 -47.85
C PHE A 3 -9.06 12.14 -49.28
N PRO A 4 -8.66 13.41 -49.57
CA PRO A 4 -7.24 13.81 -49.84
C PRO A 4 -6.82 15.21 -49.26
N VAL A 5 -5.56 15.60 -48.93
CA VAL A 5 -4.18 15.61 -49.55
C VAL A 5 -3.81 17.00 -50.17
N LEU A 6 -2.49 17.30 -50.30
CA LEU A 6 -1.76 18.46 -50.92
C LEU A 6 -1.34 19.64 -49.99
N ASN A 7 -0.14 20.27 -50.12
CA ASN A 7 1.16 19.84 -50.71
C ASN A 7 2.38 20.75 -50.32
N ILE A 8 3.62 20.22 -50.51
CA ILE A 8 4.95 20.82 -50.92
C ILE A 8 5.23 22.36 -50.73
N GLY A 9 6.43 22.85 -50.37
CA GLY A 9 7.78 22.25 -50.11
C GLY A 9 8.97 23.17 -50.53
N GLN A 10 10.22 22.63 -50.62
CA GLN A 10 11.47 23.23 -51.21
C GLN A 10 12.27 24.28 -50.35
N ILE A 11 13.62 24.52 -50.42
CA ILE A 11 14.78 23.93 -51.17
C ILE A 11 16.20 24.29 -50.58
N LEU A 12 17.24 23.44 -50.80
CA LEU A 12 18.76 23.59 -50.79
C LEU A 12 19.51 24.34 -49.62
N ARG A 13 20.76 24.07 -49.13
CA ARG A 13 22.11 23.52 -49.55
C ARG A 13 23.15 24.57 -50.04
N TRP A 14 24.49 24.53 -49.78
CA TRP A 14 25.43 23.58 -49.09
C TRP A 14 26.86 24.16 -48.78
N GLY A 15 27.70 23.50 -47.95
CA GLY A 15 29.20 23.65 -47.86
C GLY A 15 29.79 24.59 -46.77
N GLY A 16 31.09 24.54 -46.36
CA GLY A 16 32.15 23.49 -46.46
C GLY A 16 33.65 23.93 -46.26
N PHE A 17 34.43 23.23 -45.39
CA PHE A 17 35.93 23.21 -45.22
C PHE A 17 36.67 24.48 -44.70
N LEU A 18 37.89 24.50 -44.11
CA LEU A 18 38.99 23.55 -43.70
C LEU A 18 39.40 23.86 -42.20
N TYR A 19 40.09 23.11 -41.31
CA TYR A 19 41.00 21.93 -41.22
C TYR A 19 42.40 22.30 -40.64
N CYS A 20 42.84 21.67 -39.53
CA CYS A 20 44.27 21.43 -39.20
C CYS A 20 44.47 20.37 -38.07
N THR A 21 45.63 19.70 -38.03
CA THR A 21 45.99 18.49 -37.24
C THR A 21 47.52 18.54 -36.90
N PRO A 22 48.33 17.49 -36.52
CA PRO A 22 48.12 16.04 -36.22
C PRO A 22 48.82 15.51 -34.91
N ALA A 23 48.33 14.46 -34.22
CA ALA A 23 48.76 13.02 -34.25
C ALA A 23 50.12 12.69 -33.56
N PRO A 24 50.63 11.43 -33.46
CA PRO A 24 50.12 10.09 -33.86
C PRO A 24 50.11 9.07 -32.67
N ALA A 25 50.08 7.71 -32.74
CA ALA A 25 50.15 6.71 -33.82
C ALA A 25 49.54 5.32 -33.40
N LYS A 26 49.17 4.48 -34.40
CA LYS A 26 49.36 2.99 -34.57
C LYS A 26 49.09 2.00 -33.39
N ALA A 27 48.48 0.82 -33.56
CA ALA A 27 47.99 0.07 -34.74
C ALA A 27 46.88 -0.97 -34.38
N SER A 28 46.38 -1.73 -35.36
CA SER A 28 45.37 -2.83 -35.25
C SER A 28 45.70 -3.92 -36.30
N PRO A 29 45.18 -5.19 -36.26
CA PRO A 29 43.87 -5.46 -36.91
C PRO A 29 43.07 -6.75 -36.49
N ARG A 30 41.77 -6.81 -36.88
CA ARG A 30 40.85 -8.00 -37.01
C ARG A 30 40.38 -8.71 -35.72
N LEU A 31 39.21 -9.37 -35.62
CA LEU A 31 37.86 -9.39 -36.28
C LEU A 31 36.91 -9.92 -35.14
N PHE A 32 35.61 -9.62 -34.98
CA PHE A 32 34.44 -9.81 -35.87
C PHE A 32 33.18 -9.12 -35.26
N SER A 33 32.22 -8.71 -36.12
CA SER A 33 30.77 -8.46 -35.85
C SER A 33 30.23 -7.82 -34.54
N LEU A 34 29.80 -6.57 -34.67
CA LEU A 34 28.56 -5.98 -34.08
C LEU A 34 27.34 -6.33 -35.00
N PRO A 35 26.06 -5.90 -34.76
CA PRO A 35 25.49 -5.06 -33.70
C PRO A 35 24.18 -5.59 -33.03
N SER A 36 23.61 -4.75 -32.15
CA SER A 36 22.25 -4.79 -31.55
C SER A 36 21.07 -4.77 -32.55
N HIS A 37 19.86 -5.16 -32.12
CA HIS A 37 18.62 -4.46 -32.50
C HIS A 37 17.47 -4.61 -31.49
N HIS A 38 16.38 -3.87 -31.76
CA HIS A 38 15.21 -3.64 -30.90
C HIS A 38 14.28 -4.84 -30.65
N ALA A 39 13.58 -4.72 -29.53
CA ALA A 39 12.34 -5.38 -29.12
C ALA A 39 11.43 -5.98 -30.22
N THR A 40 11.03 -7.23 -29.99
CA THR A 40 9.75 -7.80 -30.42
C THR A 40 9.07 -8.46 -29.21
N GLN A 41 7.83 -8.07 -28.89
CA GLN A 41 7.00 -8.83 -27.97
C GLN A 41 6.38 -10.01 -28.72
N THR A 42 6.67 -11.23 -28.28
CA THR A 42 5.95 -12.44 -28.69
C THR A 42 5.58 -13.23 -27.45
N ALA A 43 4.35 -13.05 -26.97
CA ALA A 43 3.77 -13.96 -25.99
C ALA A 43 3.55 -15.32 -26.67
N ILE A 44 4.15 -16.38 -26.12
CA ILE A 44 3.93 -17.76 -26.53
C ILE A 44 3.10 -18.39 -25.41
N SER A 45 1.85 -18.75 -25.70
CA SER A 45 1.01 -19.52 -24.78
C SER A 45 1.39 -21.00 -24.83
N ASP A 46 1.42 -21.67 -23.69
CA ASP A 46 1.68 -23.11 -23.62
C ASP A 46 0.65 -23.92 -24.42
N ARG A 47 1.14 -24.80 -25.30
CA ARG A 47 0.36 -25.80 -26.04
C ARG A 47 1.22 -27.06 -26.24
N SER A 48 1.26 -27.92 -25.22
CA SER A 48 2.18 -29.07 -25.22
C SER A 48 1.72 -30.32 -24.44
N ILE A 49 0.40 -30.51 -24.21
CA ILE A 49 -0.15 -31.81 -23.75
C ILE A 49 -1.35 -32.28 -24.60
N VAL A 50 -1.14 -32.42 -25.91
CA VAL A 50 -1.74 -33.50 -26.72
C VAL A 50 -0.71 -33.91 -27.79
N SER A 51 0.15 -34.89 -27.48
CA SER A 51 1.18 -35.37 -28.40
C SER A 51 1.17 -36.90 -28.53
N SER A 52 0.03 -37.43 -28.98
CA SER A 52 -0.10 -38.76 -29.57
C SER A 52 -1.25 -38.76 -30.58
N ILE A 53 -1.17 -39.58 -31.63
CA ILE A 53 -2.14 -39.72 -32.73
C ILE A 53 -2.21 -38.51 -33.70
N GLN A 54 -1.10 -38.23 -34.38
CA GLN A 54 -1.00 -37.82 -35.80
C GLN A 54 0.50 -37.87 -36.14
N GLU A 55 0.98 -38.40 -37.26
CA GLU A 55 0.39 -38.63 -38.59
C GLU A 55 0.72 -40.07 -39.11
N PRO A 56 0.09 -40.62 -40.18
CA PRO A 56 -0.01 -39.99 -41.51
C PRO A 56 -1.38 -40.09 -42.21
N ILE A 57 -1.91 -38.94 -42.64
CA ILE A 57 -3.00 -38.86 -43.64
C ILE A 57 -2.67 -37.77 -44.69
N PHE A 58 -1.55 -37.93 -45.40
CA PHE A 58 -1.23 -37.11 -46.58
C PHE A 58 -0.47 -37.90 -47.67
N SER A 59 -1.07 -39.00 -48.12
CA SER A 59 -0.58 -39.80 -49.27
C SER A 59 -1.70 -40.36 -50.18
N LEU A 60 -2.95 -39.91 -50.01
CA LEU A 60 -4.14 -40.44 -50.70
C LEU A 60 -5.02 -39.34 -51.34
N ILE A 61 -4.40 -38.39 -52.04
CA ILE A 61 -5.10 -37.48 -52.98
C ILE A 61 -4.35 -37.43 -54.32
N SER A 62 -4.18 -38.60 -54.94
CA SER A 62 -3.62 -38.72 -56.30
C SER A 62 -4.01 -40.03 -57.00
N ASP A 63 -5.29 -40.45 -56.91
CA ASP A 63 -5.83 -41.59 -57.66
C ASP A 63 -7.30 -41.30 -58.07
N PRO A 64 -7.69 -41.33 -59.37
CA PRO A 64 -8.93 -40.68 -59.84
C PRO A 64 -10.11 -41.65 -60.04
N LEU A 65 -10.58 -42.35 -59.00
CA LEU A 65 -11.74 -43.27 -59.09
C LEU A 65 -12.72 -43.17 -57.91
N LEU A 66 -14.03 -43.31 -58.24
CA LEU A 66 -15.20 -43.39 -57.34
C LEU A 66 -15.63 -42.03 -56.69
N PRO A 67 -16.84 -41.90 -56.10
CA PRO A 67 -17.92 -41.18 -56.81
C PRO A 67 -18.41 -39.89 -56.14
N ARG A 68 -19.34 -39.18 -56.80
CA ARG A 68 -19.91 -37.91 -56.33
C ARG A 68 -20.79 -38.07 -55.07
N ILE A 69 -20.30 -37.62 -53.92
CA ILE A 69 -21.12 -37.33 -52.71
C ILE A 69 -21.91 -36.04 -52.93
N ASN A 70 -23.17 -36.00 -52.47
CA ASN A 70 -24.13 -34.97 -52.87
C ASN A 70 -23.96 -33.64 -52.09
N TRP A 71 -24.55 -32.55 -52.59
CA TRP A 71 -24.30 -31.20 -52.05
C TRP A 71 -24.95 -30.95 -50.67
N GLU A 72 -26.09 -31.57 -50.39
CA GLU A 72 -26.84 -31.37 -49.14
C GLU A 72 -26.14 -31.99 -47.92
N GLU A 73 -25.51 -33.16 -48.08
CA GLU A 73 -24.73 -33.82 -47.02
C GLU A 73 -23.52 -32.98 -46.58
N LYS A 74 -22.94 -32.18 -47.50
CA LYS A 74 -21.83 -31.27 -47.18
C LYS A 74 -22.30 -30.06 -46.38
N MET A 75 -23.50 -29.55 -46.65
CA MET A 75 -24.12 -28.46 -45.87
C MET A 75 -24.43 -28.90 -44.44
N THR A 76 -25.02 -30.08 -44.24
CA THR A 76 -25.31 -30.58 -42.89
C THR A 76 -24.04 -30.91 -42.11
N MET A 77 -23.03 -31.51 -42.75
CA MET A 77 -21.75 -31.81 -42.09
C MET A 77 -20.97 -30.54 -41.71
N MET A 78 -21.01 -29.48 -42.52
CA MET A 78 -20.50 -28.16 -42.13
C MET A 78 -21.30 -27.55 -40.97
N GLY A 79 -22.63 -27.67 -40.98
CA GLY A 79 -23.48 -27.19 -39.88
C GLY A 79 -23.13 -27.81 -38.54
N TRP A 80 -23.00 -29.15 -38.49
CA TRP A 80 -22.56 -29.86 -37.28
C TRP A 80 -21.14 -29.50 -36.85
N ALA A 81 -20.21 -29.32 -37.79
CA ALA A 81 -18.85 -28.88 -37.47
C ALA A 81 -18.82 -27.46 -36.87
N VAL A 82 -19.61 -26.51 -37.40
CA VAL A 82 -19.73 -25.16 -36.83
C VAL A 82 -20.38 -25.19 -35.44
N VAL A 83 -21.44 -25.98 -35.24
CA VAL A 83 -22.06 -26.14 -33.92
C VAL A 83 -21.07 -26.75 -32.91
N LEU A 84 -20.29 -27.76 -33.29
CA LEU A 84 -19.25 -28.34 -32.43
C LEU A 84 -18.14 -27.34 -32.08
N VAL A 85 -17.69 -26.51 -33.04
CA VAL A 85 -16.71 -25.45 -32.77
C VAL A 85 -17.28 -24.35 -31.87
N VAL A 86 -18.55 -23.96 -32.07
CA VAL A 86 -19.22 -22.99 -31.19
C VAL A 86 -19.37 -23.55 -29.77
N VAL A 87 -19.84 -24.79 -29.61
CA VAL A 87 -19.95 -25.46 -28.30
C VAL A 87 -18.58 -25.61 -27.65
N ALA A 88 -17.53 -25.99 -28.39
CA ALA A 88 -16.16 -26.03 -27.87
C ALA A 88 -15.60 -24.65 -27.50
N SER A 89 -16.06 -23.57 -28.12
CA SER A 89 -15.69 -22.19 -27.76
C SER A 89 -16.51 -21.61 -26.60
N MET A 90 -17.70 -22.16 -26.34
CA MET A 90 -18.55 -21.82 -25.19
C MET A 90 -18.33 -22.71 -23.97
N ALA A 91 -17.68 -23.86 -24.16
CA ALA A 91 -17.05 -24.65 -23.10
C ALA A 91 -15.79 -23.93 -22.56
N GLY A 92 -15.99 -22.73 -22.00
CA GLY A 92 -14.96 -22.05 -21.23
C GLY A 92 -14.52 -22.94 -20.09
N GLU A 93 -13.21 -23.18 -19.99
CA GLU A 93 -12.65 -24.12 -19.03
C GLU A 93 -12.91 -23.64 -17.60
N ALA A 94 -13.88 -24.26 -16.91
CA ALA A 94 -14.04 -24.19 -15.47
C ALA A 94 -12.95 -25.03 -14.75
N ALA A 95 -11.70 -24.86 -15.18
CA ALA A 95 -10.52 -25.46 -14.58
C ALA A 95 -10.06 -24.59 -13.42
N GLY A 96 -10.08 -25.14 -12.20
CA GLY A 96 -9.74 -24.41 -10.98
C GLY A 96 -8.35 -23.78 -11.05
N ARG A 97 -8.26 -22.47 -10.82
CA ARG A 97 -7.06 -21.67 -11.02
C ARG A 97 -6.20 -21.67 -9.76
N PHE A 98 -5.60 -22.82 -9.47
CA PHE A 98 -4.65 -22.95 -8.35
C PHE A 98 -3.35 -22.16 -8.65
N VAL A 99 -3.15 -21.05 -7.95
CA VAL A 99 -1.94 -20.21 -8.05
C VAL A 99 -1.05 -20.48 -6.83
N VAL A 100 0.19 -20.86 -7.09
CA VAL A 100 1.17 -21.13 -6.04
C VAL A 100 1.84 -19.83 -5.63
N GLU A 101 1.80 -19.55 -4.33
CA GLU A 101 2.33 -18.31 -3.75
C GLU A 101 3.86 -18.31 -3.77
N LYS A 102 4.40 -17.58 -4.75
CA LYS A 102 5.84 -17.43 -4.98
C LYS A 102 6.41 -16.28 -4.15
N ASN A 103 7.66 -16.46 -3.73
CA ASN A 103 8.46 -15.42 -3.10
C ASN A 103 9.87 -15.34 -3.71
N SER A 104 10.56 -14.21 -3.49
CA SER A 104 11.91 -13.96 -3.97
C SER A 104 12.98 -14.54 -3.04
N LEU A 105 13.74 -15.51 -3.56
CA LEU A 105 14.97 -16.01 -2.98
C LEU A 105 16.15 -15.43 -3.76
N ARG A 106 17.00 -14.63 -3.11
CA ARG A 106 18.14 -13.96 -3.74
C ARG A 106 19.46 -14.61 -3.35
N VAL A 107 20.18 -15.16 -4.32
CA VAL A 107 21.56 -15.64 -4.13
C VAL A 107 22.50 -14.44 -4.22
N THR A 108 23.39 -14.30 -3.24
CA THR A 108 24.38 -13.20 -3.14
C THR A 108 25.80 -13.67 -3.44
N SER A 109 26.09 -14.94 -3.18
CA SER A 109 27.35 -15.66 -3.46
C SER A 109 27.03 -17.13 -3.78
N PRO A 110 27.78 -17.84 -4.64
CA PRO A 110 28.91 -17.36 -5.45
C PRO A 110 28.44 -16.49 -6.62
N ALA A 111 29.38 -15.77 -7.26
CA ALA A 111 29.08 -14.86 -8.37
C ALA A 111 28.38 -15.56 -9.57
N GLY A 112 28.72 -16.81 -9.86
CA GLY A 112 28.12 -17.59 -10.95
C GLY A 112 26.66 -18.00 -10.74
N LEU A 113 26.16 -17.95 -9.50
CA LEU A 113 24.75 -18.19 -9.16
C LEU A 113 24.03 -16.93 -8.66
N ARG A 114 24.67 -15.75 -8.73
CA ARG A 114 24.13 -14.52 -8.16
C ARG A 114 22.92 -14.02 -8.97
N GLY A 115 21.72 -14.18 -8.40
CA GLY A 115 20.46 -13.85 -9.06
C GLY A 115 19.28 -13.80 -8.08
N VAL A 116 18.09 -13.56 -8.62
CA VAL A 116 16.81 -13.73 -7.91
C VAL A 116 16.11 -14.93 -8.53
N TYR A 117 15.60 -15.81 -7.68
CA TYR A 117 14.95 -17.07 -8.02
C TYR A 117 13.59 -17.14 -7.33
N GLU A 118 12.63 -17.81 -7.97
CA GLU A 118 11.34 -18.09 -7.37
C GLU A 118 11.44 -19.29 -6.40
N CYS A 119 10.82 -19.17 -5.23
CA CYS A 119 10.54 -20.29 -4.33
C CYS A 119 9.08 -20.24 -3.87
N ALA A 120 8.51 -21.39 -3.50
CA ALA A 120 7.15 -21.47 -2.95
C ALA A 120 7.21 -21.69 -1.43
N ILE A 121 6.55 -20.82 -0.67
CA ILE A 121 6.54 -20.90 0.80
C ILE A 121 5.60 -22.02 1.26
N GLY A 122 6.04 -22.84 2.22
CA GLY A 122 5.20 -23.88 2.83
C GLY A 122 4.09 -23.33 3.72
N ASN A 123 3.00 -24.06 3.84
CA ASN A 123 1.83 -23.72 4.66
C ASN A 123 2.05 -23.99 6.17
N PHE A 124 3.30 -23.87 6.64
CA PHE A 124 3.75 -24.20 7.99
C PHE A 124 5.07 -23.47 8.31
N GLY A 125 5.46 -23.42 9.59
CA GLY A 125 6.56 -22.56 10.03
C GLY A 125 6.13 -21.08 10.13
N MET A 126 7.10 -20.18 10.36
CA MET A 126 6.87 -18.74 10.56
C MET A 126 7.71 -17.89 9.60
N PRO A 127 7.23 -17.68 8.35
CA PRO A 127 7.83 -16.73 7.41
C PRO A 127 7.88 -15.31 7.99
N GLN A 128 8.98 -14.60 7.73
CA GLN A 128 9.22 -13.28 8.30
C GLN A 128 8.64 -12.16 7.42
N TYR A 129 7.33 -12.18 7.21
CA TYR A 129 6.58 -11.14 6.50
C TYR A 129 6.98 -9.73 6.94
N GLY A 130 7.17 -8.83 5.98
CA GLY A 130 7.70 -7.47 6.22
C GLY A 130 9.21 -7.39 6.49
N GLY A 131 9.91 -8.52 6.56
CA GLY A 131 11.34 -8.59 6.87
C GLY A 131 12.13 -9.48 5.92
N THR A 132 13.39 -9.75 6.29
CA THR A 132 14.30 -10.59 5.50
C THR A 132 15.12 -11.50 6.41
N MET A 133 15.68 -12.58 5.85
CA MET A 133 16.62 -13.46 6.55
C MET A 133 17.80 -13.78 5.64
N HIS A 134 19.00 -13.42 6.10
CA HIS A 134 20.27 -13.80 5.48
C HIS A 134 20.78 -15.13 6.07
N GLY A 135 21.31 -16.01 5.23
CA GLY A 135 21.89 -17.28 5.68
C GLY A 135 22.88 -17.89 4.69
N VAL A 136 23.64 -18.87 5.17
CA VAL A 136 24.52 -19.71 4.35
C VAL A 136 23.83 -21.04 4.06
N VAL A 137 23.82 -21.48 2.81
CA VAL A 137 23.19 -22.75 2.41
C VAL A 137 24.13 -23.91 2.74
N VAL A 138 23.61 -24.95 3.36
CA VAL A 138 24.33 -26.20 3.67
C VAL A 138 23.55 -27.38 3.14
N TYR A 139 24.21 -28.26 2.40
CA TYR A 139 23.66 -29.54 1.92
C TYR A 139 24.29 -30.67 2.76
N PRO A 140 23.49 -31.50 3.47
CA PRO A 140 24.03 -32.42 4.45
C PRO A 140 24.68 -33.65 3.81
N LYS A 141 25.75 -34.16 4.44
CA LYS A 141 26.53 -35.30 3.91
C LYS A 141 25.75 -36.62 3.97
N ALA A 142 24.90 -36.78 4.98
CA ALA A 142 23.98 -37.90 5.17
C ALA A 142 22.56 -37.37 5.40
N ASN A 143 21.54 -38.24 5.39
CA ASN A 143 20.13 -37.87 5.59
C ASN A 143 19.67 -36.72 4.65
N LYS A 144 20.07 -36.76 3.37
CA LYS A 144 19.80 -35.70 2.37
C LYS A 144 18.32 -35.35 2.17
N LYS A 145 17.41 -36.28 2.44
CA LYS A 145 15.95 -36.07 2.41
C LYS A 145 15.35 -35.62 3.76
N ALA A 146 16.13 -35.48 4.83
CA ALA A 146 15.70 -35.08 6.17
C ALA A 146 14.51 -35.88 6.76
N CYS A 147 14.45 -37.19 6.50
CA CYS A 147 13.34 -38.05 6.91
C CYS A 147 13.59 -38.83 8.23
N ARG A 148 14.74 -38.60 8.87
CA ARG A 148 15.11 -39.08 10.21
C ARG A 148 15.72 -37.92 11.00
N SER A 149 16.03 -38.10 12.30
CA SER A 149 16.80 -37.08 13.00
C SER A 149 18.18 -36.93 12.37
N PHE A 150 18.79 -35.77 12.50
CA PHE A 150 20.20 -35.58 12.15
C PHE A 150 21.15 -35.94 13.31
N ASP A 151 20.62 -36.04 14.53
CA ASP A 151 21.36 -36.61 15.68
C ASP A 151 21.76 -38.07 15.41
N ASP A 152 20.91 -38.83 14.70
CA ASP A 152 21.18 -40.21 14.22
C ASP A 152 22.42 -40.32 13.31
N PHE A 153 23.01 -39.19 12.90
CA PHE A 153 24.14 -39.08 11.97
C PHE A 153 25.25 -38.15 12.50
N ASP A 154 25.22 -37.75 13.78
CA ASP A 154 26.12 -36.77 14.39
C ASP A 154 26.16 -35.40 13.66
N LEU A 155 25.04 -34.99 13.03
CA LEU A 155 24.94 -33.75 12.25
C LEU A 155 24.13 -32.68 12.99
N SER A 156 24.73 -31.51 13.21
CA SER A 156 24.03 -30.31 13.68
C SER A 156 24.34 -29.10 12.79
N PHE A 157 23.32 -28.25 12.60
CA PHE A 157 23.36 -27.06 11.76
C PHE A 157 23.25 -25.75 12.56
N LYS A 158 23.39 -25.84 13.90
CA LYS A 158 23.45 -24.66 14.78
C LYS A 158 24.59 -23.74 14.31
N PRO A 159 24.35 -22.44 14.07
CA PRO A 159 25.40 -21.54 13.65
C PRO A 159 26.45 -21.39 14.75
N LYS A 160 27.72 -21.22 14.36
CA LYS A 160 28.78 -20.85 15.30
C LYS A 160 28.49 -19.44 15.85
N PRO A 161 28.93 -19.07 17.07
CA PRO A 161 28.78 -17.71 17.58
C PRO A 161 29.34 -16.68 16.59
N GLY A 162 28.53 -15.69 16.21
CA GLY A 162 28.88 -14.68 15.20
C GLY A 162 28.85 -15.16 13.73
N GLY A 163 28.50 -16.42 13.47
CA GLY A 163 28.30 -16.96 12.12
C GLY A 163 26.90 -16.70 11.57
N LEU A 164 26.76 -16.75 10.25
CA LEU A 164 25.45 -16.63 9.58
C LEU A 164 24.52 -17.81 9.94
N PRO A 165 23.19 -17.58 10.02
CA PRO A 165 22.20 -18.64 10.11
C PRO A 165 22.35 -19.68 8.98
N VAL A 166 22.12 -20.97 9.30
CA VAL A 166 22.22 -22.05 8.30
C VAL A 166 20.87 -22.32 7.66
N PHE A 167 20.83 -22.27 6.33
CA PHE A 167 19.69 -22.69 5.51
C PHE A 167 19.96 -24.11 5.00
N LEU A 168 19.19 -25.10 5.47
CA LEU A 168 19.44 -26.49 5.12
C LEU A 168 18.79 -26.83 3.78
N LEU A 169 19.61 -27.21 2.79
CA LEU A 169 19.16 -27.73 1.50
C LEU A 169 18.89 -29.22 1.63
N VAL A 170 17.67 -29.65 1.31
CA VAL A 170 17.22 -31.05 1.42
C VAL A 170 16.47 -31.49 0.17
N ASP A 171 16.53 -32.78 -0.16
CA ASP A 171 15.82 -33.34 -1.32
C ASP A 171 14.33 -33.67 -1.01
N ARG A 172 13.45 -33.46 -1.99
CA ARG A 172 12.06 -33.95 -1.99
C ARG A 172 11.99 -35.49 -1.96
N GLY A 173 10.84 -36.04 -1.56
CA GLY A 173 10.58 -37.48 -1.48
C GLY A 173 10.76 -38.12 -0.10
N ASP A 174 10.39 -39.40 0.00
CA ASP A 174 10.41 -40.33 1.14
C ASP A 174 9.62 -39.94 2.41
N CYS A 175 9.35 -38.66 2.66
CA CYS A 175 8.57 -38.16 3.79
C CYS A 175 7.93 -36.80 3.50
N TYR A 176 6.94 -36.41 4.32
CA TYR A 176 6.23 -35.14 4.23
C TYR A 176 7.12 -33.92 4.47
N PHE A 177 6.74 -32.77 3.88
CA PHE A 177 7.49 -31.52 4.03
C PHE A 177 7.59 -31.04 5.49
N THR A 178 6.55 -31.26 6.30
CA THR A 178 6.55 -30.96 7.74
C THR A 178 7.60 -31.78 8.50
N THR A 179 7.78 -33.05 8.17
CA THR A 179 8.82 -33.92 8.75
C THR A 179 10.23 -33.40 8.45
N LYS A 180 10.47 -32.92 7.22
CA LYS A 180 11.73 -32.29 6.81
C LYS A 180 11.99 -31.01 7.60
N GLY A 181 10.97 -30.16 7.73
CA GLY A 181 11.01 -28.93 8.52
C GLY A 181 11.37 -29.18 9.99
N TRP A 182 10.69 -30.15 10.62
CA TRP A 182 10.94 -30.55 12.00
C TRP A 182 12.36 -31.07 12.23
N ASN A 183 12.82 -32.04 11.44
CA ASN A 183 14.16 -32.63 11.61
C ASN A 183 15.29 -31.62 11.35
N ALA A 184 15.09 -30.68 10.42
CA ALA A 184 16.04 -29.59 10.20
C ALA A 184 16.07 -28.60 11.38
N GLN A 185 14.91 -28.29 11.97
CA GLN A 185 14.79 -27.41 13.13
C GLN A 185 15.43 -27.98 14.39
N THR A 186 15.20 -29.27 14.71
CA THR A 186 15.82 -29.92 15.89
C THR A 186 17.34 -29.95 15.77
N ALA A 187 17.86 -30.21 14.56
CA ALA A 187 19.28 -30.13 14.23
C ALA A 187 19.87 -28.71 14.33
N GLY A 188 19.01 -27.68 14.35
CA GLY A 188 19.35 -26.26 14.55
C GLY A 188 19.52 -25.42 13.29
N ALA A 189 18.95 -25.84 12.15
CA ALA A 189 18.85 -24.99 10.97
C ALA A 189 17.87 -23.82 11.22
N ALA A 190 18.10 -22.68 10.56
CA ALA A 190 17.25 -21.49 10.68
C ALA A 190 16.15 -21.41 9.62
N ALA A 191 16.37 -22.02 8.45
CA ALA A 191 15.38 -22.18 7.38
C ALA A 191 15.64 -23.48 6.59
N VAL A 192 14.66 -23.93 5.82
CA VAL A 192 14.78 -25.13 4.98
C VAL A 192 14.49 -24.80 3.52
N LEU A 193 15.40 -25.21 2.63
CA LEU A 193 15.21 -25.18 1.19
C LEU A 193 14.99 -26.61 0.70
N VAL A 194 13.78 -26.93 0.25
CA VAL A 194 13.46 -28.24 -0.32
C VAL A 194 13.70 -28.19 -1.82
N ALA A 195 14.72 -28.90 -2.30
CA ALA A 195 14.97 -29.08 -3.72
C ALA A 195 13.99 -30.10 -4.31
N ASP A 196 13.26 -29.70 -5.34
CA ASP A 196 12.36 -30.57 -6.06
C ASP A 196 13.08 -31.76 -6.73
N ASP A 197 12.46 -32.94 -6.76
CA ASP A 197 12.95 -34.10 -7.50
C ASP A 197 12.48 -34.10 -8.97
N ARG A 198 11.53 -33.23 -9.32
CA ARG A 198 10.84 -33.22 -10.62
C ARG A 198 11.02 -31.91 -11.40
N LEU A 199 10.85 -32.00 -12.71
CA LEU A 199 10.79 -30.83 -13.61
C LEU A 199 9.33 -30.41 -13.80
N GLU A 200 8.69 -30.02 -12.70
CA GLU A 200 7.33 -29.47 -12.66
C GLU A 200 7.34 -28.00 -12.16
N PRO A 201 6.28 -27.21 -12.41
CA PRO A 201 6.09 -25.92 -11.75
C PRO A 201 6.12 -26.07 -10.22
N LEU A 202 6.58 -25.04 -9.50
CA LEU A 202 6.56 -25.04 -8.04
C LEU A 202 5.16 -25.33 -7.51
N ILE A 203 5.07 -26.20 -6.49
CA ILE A 203 3.82 -26.52 -5.76
C ILE A 203 3.81 -25.89 -4.36
N THR A 204 2.63 -25.65 -3.79
CA THR A 204 2.49 -25.31 -2.37
C THR A 204 2.78 -26.54 -1.51
N MET A 205 3.69 -26.41 -0.55
CA MET A 205 3.96 -27.47 0.43
C MET A 205 2.93 -27.38 1.58
N ASP A 206 1.87 -28.18 1.56
CA ASP A 206 0.89 -28.25 2.64
C ASP A 206 1.24 -29.30 3.73
N SER A 207 0.54 -29.20 4.87
CA SER A 207 0.56 -30.16 5.96
C SER A 207 -0.38 -31.35 5.71
N PRO A 208 0.09 -32.61 5.87
CA PRO A 208 -0.76 -33.79 5.70
C PRO A 208 -1.88 -33.83 6.73
N GLU A 209 -3.04 -34.35 6.32
CA GLU A 209 -4.28 -34.30 7.12
C GLU A 209 -4.29 -35.28 8.30
N SER A 210 -3.64 -36.44 8.16
CA SER A 210 -3.80 -37.59 9.07
C SER A 210 -2.55 -38.00 9.85
N SER A 211 -1.47 -37.21 9.83
CA SER A 211 -0.31 -37.49 10.68
C SER A 211 -0.58 -37.06 12.11
N GLY A 212 -0.98 -38.00 12.97
CA GLY A 212 -1.11 -37.82 14.42
C GLY A 212 0.25 -37.59 15.09
N THR A 213 0.80 -36.39 14.89
CA THR A 213 2.16 -36.03 15.27
C THR A 213 2.23 -34.59 15.79
N ASP A 214 2.33 -34.45 17.11
CA ASP A 214 2.30 -33.19 17.87
C ASP A 214 3.42 -32.17 17.55
N TYR A 215 4.22 -32.39 16.50
CA TYR A 215 5.34 -31.52 16.15
C TYR A 215 5.00 -30.45 15.12
N ILE A 216 3.90 -30.57 14.35
CA ILE A 216 3.59 -29.63 13.25
C ILE A 216 3.42 -28.19 13.77
N GLU A 217 2.68 -27.99 14.86
CA GLU A 217 2.49 -26.68 15.51
C GLU A 217 3.80 -26.07 16.04
N LYS A 218 4.76 -26.94 16.38
CA LYS A 218 6.06 -26.62 16.96
C LYS A 218 7.11 -26.28 15.90
N ILE A 219 6.80 -26.42 14.60
CA ILE A 219 7.66 -25.93 13.51
C ILE A 219 7.57 -24.40 13.46
N THR A 220 8.70 -23.74 13.61
CA THR A 220 8.87 -22.29 13.46
C THR A 220 9.75 -21.94 12.26
N VAL A 221 10.67 -22.82 11.84
CA VAL A 221 11.55 -22.55 10.69
C VAL A 221 10.76 -22.34 9.40
N PRO A 222 10.99 -21.23 8.65
CA PRO A 222 10.41 -21.07 7.33
C PRO A 222 10.96 -22.13 6.37
N SER A 223 10.07 -22.77 5.64
CA SER A 223 10.39 -23.80 4.64
C SER A 223 9.96 -23.33 3.25
N ALA A 224 10.84 -23.43 2.26
CA ALA A 224 10.57 -23.02 0.89
C ALA A 224 10.96 -24.11 -0.12
N LEU A 225 10.07 -24.41 -1.06
CA LEU A 225 10.34 -25.30 -2.20
C LEU A 225 11.10 -24.51 -3.28
N VAL A 226 12.17 -25.09 -3.82
CA VAL A 226 12.92 -24.56 -4.96
C VAL A 226 12.91 -25.55 -6.12
N THR A 227 12.83 -25.04 -7.36
CA THR A 227 12.77 -25.88 -8.56
C THR A 227 13.97 -26.83 -8.65
N LYS A 228 13.77 -28.03 -9.21
CA LYS A 228 14.84 -29.04 -9.34
C LYS A 228 16.12 -28.45 -9.94
N LYS A 229 16.01 -27.67 -11.03
CA LYS A 229 17.15 -27.04 -11.69
C LYS A 229 17.95 -26.17 -10.70
N PHE A 230 17.28 -25.26 -10.00
CA PHE A 230 17.96 -24.38 -9.05
C PHE A 230 18.50 -25.15 -7.84
N GLY A 231 17.77 -26.16 -7.35
CA GLY A 231 18.26 -27.08 -6.32
C GLY A 231 19.55 -27.82 -6.73
N ASP A 232 19.63 -28.27 -7.98
CA ASP A 232 20.82 -28.95 -8.51
C ASP A 232 21.98 -27.98 -8.79
N ASP A 233 21.71 -26.75 -9.25
CA ASP A 233 22.69 -25.67 -9.37
C ASP A 233 23.31 -25.32 -8.00
N LEU A 234 22.49 -25.21 -6.95
CA LEU A 234 22.93 -25.00 -5.56
C LEU A 234 23.80 -26.15 -5.04
N LYS A 235 23.38 -27.41 -5.23
CA LYS A 235 24.17 -28.60 -4.84
C LYS A 235 25.54 -28.59 -5.50
N LYS A 236 25.59 -28.30 -6.81
CA LYS A 236 26.83 -28.27 -7.60
C LYS A 236 27.83 -27.22 -7.10
N ALA A 237 27.37 -26.03 -6.73
CA ALA A 237 28.25 -25.02 -6.12
C ALA A 237 28.81 -25.49 -4.77
N LEU A 238 27.96 -26.08 -3.91
CA LEU A 238 28.39 -26.64 -2.62
C LEU A 238 29.36 -27.82 -2.78
N GLU A 239 29.20 -28.65 -3.80
CA GLU A 239 30.11 -29.75 -4.15
C GLU A 239 31.45 -29.25 -4.73
N ASN A 240 31.49 -28.10 -5.41
CA ASN A 240 32.73 -27.40 -5.77
C ASN A 240 33.46 -26.76 -4.57
N GLY A 241 32.78 -26.62 -3.42
CA GLY A 241 33.28 -25.91 -2.24
C GLY A 241 32.97 -24.41 -2.21
N ASP A 242 32.08 -23.90 -3.09
CA ASP A 242 31.65 -22.51 -3.07
C ASP A 242 30.83 -22.18 -1.82
N MET A 243 31.05 -21.01 -1.21
CA MET A 243 30.19 -20.50 -0.13
C MET A 243 28.92 -19.88 -0.74
N VAL A 244 27.82 -20.62 -0.65
CA VAL A 244 26.51 -20.19 -1.16
C VAL A 244 25.76 -19.38 -0.09
N ASN A 245 25.64 -18.06 -0.30
CA ASN A 245 24.94 -17.15 0.62
C ASN A 245 23.62 -16.69 0.01
N VAL A 246 22.52 -16.87 0.75
CA VAL A 246 21.14 -16.61 0.31
C VAL A 246 20.47 -15.58 1.22
N LEU A 247 19.64 -14.75 0.61
CA LEU A 247 18.68 -13.87 1.25
C LEU A 247 17.27 -14.35 0.89
N LEU A 248 16.47 -14.68 1.90
CA LEU A 248 15.03 -14.80 1.78
C LEU A 248 14.42 -13.44 2.13
N ASP A 249 13.66 -12.84 1.21
CA ASP A 249 13.08 -11.51 1.36
C ASP A 249 11.56 -11.62 1.34
N TRP A 250 10.86 -11.18 2.38
CA TRP A 250 9.40 -11.22 2.50
C TRP A 250 8.77 -9.84 2.63
N ARG A 251 9.51 -8.76 2.30
CA ARG A 251 8.98 -7.39 2.38
C ARG A 251 7.86 -7.15 1.37
N GLU A 252 8.06 -7.62 0.14
CA GLU A 252 7.07 -7.57 -0.95
C GLU A 252 6.27 -8.90 -1.08
N SER A 253 6.21 -9.71 -0.01
CA SER A 253 5.46 -10.98 -0.05
C SER A 253 3.95 -10.77 -0.08
N LEU A 254 3.42 -9.66 0.43
CA LEU A 254 2.00 -9.29 0.39
C LEU A 254 1.84 -7.86 -0.19
N PRO A 255 0.75 -7.54 -0.89
CA PRO A 255 0.51 -6.18 -1.36
C PRO A 255 0.21 -5.22 -0.20
N HIS A 256 0.62 -3.96 -0.34
CA HIS A 256 0.37 -2.88 0.62
C HIS A 256 -0.11 -1.61 -0.11
N PRO A 257 -1.40 -1.54 -0.50
CA PRO A 257 -1.88 -0.52 -1.43
C PRO A 257 -2.23 0.82 -0.78
N ASP A 258 -2.61 0.83 0.50
CA ASP A 258 -3.01 2.03 1.25
C ASP A 258 -2.90 1.82 2.79
N GLU A 259 -3.47 2.74 3.57
CA GLU A 259 -3.43 2.75 5.04
C GLU A 259 -4.38 1.74 5.73
N ARG A 260 -5.13 0.92 4.97
CA ARG A 260 -6.00 -0.14 5.48
C ARG A 260 -5.56 -1.51 4.95
N VAL A 261 -5.92 -2.56 5.68
CA VAL A 261 -5.70 -3.96 5.25
C VAL A 261 -7.01 -4.74 5.16
N GLU A 262 -7.34 -5.19 3.96
CA GLU A 262 -8.35 -6.23 3.74
C GLU A 262 -7.77 -7.60 4.10
N TYR A 263 -8.44 -8.35 4.97
CA TYR A 263 -8.06 -9.74 5.21
C TYR A 263 -9.27 -10.67 5.32
N GLU A 264 -9.13 -11.85 4.72
CA GLU A 264 -10.15 -12.90 4.67
C GLU A 264 -9.69 -14.09 5.51
N PHE A 265 -10.63 -14.76 6.19
CA PHE A 265 -10.35 -16.04 6.86
C PHE A 265 -11.27 -17.14 6.33
N TRP A 266 -10.69 -18.00 5.48
CA TRP A 266 -11.31 -19.17 4.90
C TRP A 266 -11.21 -20.34 5.88
N THR A 267 -12.36 -20.82 6.32
CA THR A 267 -12.50 -21.71 7.48
C THR A 267 -13.64 -22.72 7.28
N ASN A 268 -13.80 -23.64 8.24
CA ASN A 268 -14.99 -24.49 8.35
C ASN A 268 -15.42 -24.57 9.83
N SER A 269 -16.72 -24.69 10.11
CA SER A 269 -17.22 -24.76 11.48
C SER A 269 -17.29 -26.17 12.09
N ASN A 270 -16.73 -27.19 11.41
CA ASN A 270 -16.48 -28.50 11.99
C ASN A 270 -15.46 -28.39 13.15
N ASP A 271 -15.66 -29.11 14.26
CA ASP A 271 -14.71 -29.27 15.37
C ASP A 271 -14.08 -30.69 15.46
N GLU A 272 -14.55 -31.68 14.69
CA GLU A 272 -14.06 -33.08 14.67
C GLU A 272 -12.98 -33.39 13.62
N CYS A 273 -12.17 -32.42 13.20
CA CYS A 273 -11.03 -32.67 12.30
C CYS A 273 -9.66 -32.78 13.02
N GLY A 274 -9.68 -33.15 14.30
CA GLY A 274 -8.49 -33.32 15.14
C GLY A 274 -7.60 -32.07 15.18
N ALA A 275 -6.29 -32.26 15.09
CA ALA A 275 -5.30 -31.19 15.27
C ALA A 275 -5.46 -29.99 14.30
N LYS A 276 -6.03 -30.17 13.10
CA LYS A 276 -6.35 -29.02 12.22
C LYS A 276 -7.47 -28.15 12.81
N CYS A 277 -8.49 -28.77 13.40
CA CYS A 277 -9.59 -28.08 14.08
C CYS A 277 -9.15 -27.48 15.41
N ASP A 278 -8.37 -28.20 16.22
CA ASP A 278 -7.79 -27.68 17.46
C ASP A 278 -6.90 -26.43 17.19
N MET A 279 -6.03 -26.48 16.17
CA MET A 279 -5.22 -25.33 15.75
C MET A 279 -6.09 -24.14 15.32
N GLN A 280 -7.12 -24.39 14.50
CA GLN A 280 -8.05 -23.37 14.02
C GLN A 280 -8.78 -22.68 15.18
N MET A 281 -9.29 -23.45 16.16
CA MET A 281 -10.00 -22.90 17.31
C MET A 281 -9.07 -22.19 18.30
N ASN A 282 -7.84 -22.67 18.48
CA ASN A 282 -6.81 -21.97 19.24
C ASN A 282 -6.41 -20.64 18.57
N PHE A 283 -6.31 -20.60 17.23
CA PHE A 283 -6.09 -19.36 16.49
C PHE A 283 -7.23 -18.36 16.71
N VAL A 284 -8.49 -18.76 16.47
CA VAL A 284 -9.67 -17.90 16.67
C VAL A 284 -9.71 -17.34 18.09
N ARG A 285 -9.51 -18.19 19.11
CA ARG A 285 -9.43 -17.79 20.52
C ARG A 285 -8.34 -16.76 20.80
N ASN A 286 -7.13 -16.97 20.26
CA ASN A 286 -5.96 -16.16 20.59
C ASN A 286 -5.87 -14.87 19.74
N PHE A 287 -6.46 -14.84 18.55
CA PHE A 287 -6.45 -13.69 17.65
C PHE A 287 -7.67 -12.78 17.79
N ARG A 288 -8.82 -13.27 18.28
CA ARG A 288 -10.06 -12.51 18.56
C ARG A 288 -9.81 -11.13 19.16
N GLY A 289 -8.99 -11.02 20.22
CA GLY A 289 -8.71 -9.74 20.87
C GLY A 289 -7.97 -8.74 19.97
N THR A 290 -7.04 -9.22 19.15
CA THR A 290 -6.28 -8.41 18.17
C THR A 290 -7.17 -7.98 17.00
N ALA A 291 -7.91 -8.91 16.40
CA ALA A 291 -8.87 -8.62 15.33
C ALA A 291 -9.89 -7.57 15.76
N GLN A 292 -10.48 -7.73 16.95
CA GLN A 292 -11.43 -6.76 17.50
C GLN A 292 -10.84 -5.36 17.70
N VAL A 293 -9.55 -5.22 18.03
CA VAL A 293 -8.91 -3.88 18.16
C VAL A 293 -8.68 -3.24 16.80
N LEU A 294 -8.25 -4.03 15.81
CA LEU A 294 -8.02 -3.57 14.43
C LEU A 294 -9.33 -3.14 13.75
N GLU A 295 -10.37 -3.99 13.79
CA GLU A 295 -11.69 -3.72 13.21
C GLU A 295 -12.39 -2.54 13.89
N LYS A 296 -12.43 -2.47 15.23
CA LYS A 296 -13.13 -1.39 15.96
C LYS A 296 -12.49 -0.01 15.76
N ARG A 297 -11.20 0.04 15.39
CA ARG A 297 -10.48 1.28 15.05
C ARG A 297 -10.49 1.60 13.55
N GLY A 298 -10.97 0.69 12.70
CA GLY A 298 -11.06 0.90 11.24
C GLY A 298 -9.76 0.62 10.46
N TYR A 299 -8.70 0.11 11.10
CA TYR A 299 -7.43 -0.19 10.44
C TYR A 299 -7.51 -1.37 9.46
N THR A 300 -8.52 -2.22 9.60
CA THR A 300 -8.67 -3.44 8.78
C THR A 300 -10.10 -3.71 8.41
N GLN A 301 -10.32 -4.23 7.20
CA GLN A 301 -11.59 -4.79 6.77
C GLN A 301 -11.49 -6.32 6.80
N PHE A 302 -12.15 -6.95 7.77
CA PHE A 302 -12.18 -8.41 7.93
C PHE A 302 -13.41 -9.03 7.24
N THR A 303 -13.25 -10.19 6.59
CA THR A 303 -14.36 -11.04 6.12
C THR A 303 -14.09 -12.53 6.43
N PRO A 304 -14.98 -13.24 7.14
CA PRO A 304 -14.94 -14.70 7.26
C PRO A 304 -15.59 -15.37 6.05
N HIS A 305 -14.98 -16.45 5.56
CA HIS A 305 -15.46 -17.22 4.41
C HIS A 305 -15.42 -18.73 4.66
N TYR A 306 -16.29 -19.47 3.98
CA TYR A 306 -16.49 -20.90 4.18
C TYR A 306 -16.61 -21.62 2.84
N ILE A 307 -15.70 -22.57 2.57
CA ILE A 307 -15.77 -23.41 1.37
C ILE A 307 -17.05 -24.23 1.41
N THR A 308 -17.77 -24.26 0.29
CA THR A 308 -18.83 -25.25 0.02
C THR A 308 -18.53 -25.98 -1.28
N TRP A 309 -18.64 -27.30 -1.24
CA TRP A 309 -18.56 -28.15 -2.42
C TRP A 309 -19.94 -28.26 -3.06
N TYR A 310 -20.03 -28.89 -4.22
CA TYR A 310 -21.30 -29.24 -4.86
C TYR A 310 -21.34 -30.74 -5.18
N CYS A 311 -22.55 -31.27 -5.26
CA CYS A 311 -22.82 -32.65 -5.65
C CYS A 311 -23.17 -32.69 -7.15
N PRO A 312 -22.45 -33.47 -7.99
CA PRO A 312 -22.76 -33.54 -9.42
C PRO A 312 -24.17 -34.10 -9.65
N GLU A 313 -24.89 -33.57 -10.65
CA GLU A 313 -26.32 -33.85 -10.90
C GLU A 313 -26.69 -35.34 -10.87
N ALA A 314 -25.84 -36.19 -11.46
CA ALA A 314 -26.02 -37.65 -11.51
C ALA A 314 -26.09 -38.33 -10.12
N PHE A 315 -25.62 -37.65 -9.06
CA PHE A 315 -25.59 -38.15 -7.69
C PHE A 315 -26.55 -37.43 -6.73
N VAL A 316 -27.30 -36.42 -7.17
CA VAL A 316 -28.23 -35.62 -6.33
C VAL A 316 -29.27 -36.48 -5.59
N LEU A 317 -29.68 -37.62 -6.17
CA LEU A 317 -30.64 -38.55 -5.56
C LEU A 317 -30.00 -39.61 -4.65
N SER A 318 -28.67 -39.65 -4.51
CA SER A 318 -27.95 -40.62 -3.67
C SER A 318 -28.12 -40.33 -2.17
N LYS A 319 -27.96 -41.37 -1.31
CA LYS A 319 -27.97 -41.19 0.15
C LYS A 319 -26.86 -40.22 0.57
N GLN A 320 -25.67 -40.39 0.01
CA GLN A 320 -24.46 -39.63 0.32
C GLN A 320 -24.64 -38.14 0.02
N CYS A 321 -25.19 -37.79 -1.14
CA CYS A 321 -25.46 -36.39 -1.47
C CYS A 321 -26.53 -35.78 -0.54
N ARG A 322 -27.56 -36.55 -0.19
CA ARG A 322 -28.65 -36.10 0.70
C ARG A 322 -28.28 -36.02 2.19
N SER A 323 -27.20 -36.66 2.63
CA SER A 323 -26.61 -36.37 3.95
C SER A 323 -25.65 -35.19 3.88
N GLN A 324 -24.80 -35.11 2.87
CA GLN A 324 -23.65 -34.19 2.89
C GLN A 324 -23.97 -32.76 2.37
N CYS A 325 -25.16 -32.53 1.82
CA CYS A 325 -25.53 -31.30 1.14
C CYS A 325 -26.90 -30.74 1.55
N ILE A 326 -27.03 -29.42 1.43
CA ILE A 326 -28.32 -28.69 1.44
C ILE A 326 -28.66 -28.16 0.04
N ASN A 327 -29.81 -27.48 -0.09
CA ASN A 327 -30.36 -26.91 -1.32
C ASN A 327 -30.25 -27.86 -2.52
N HIS A 328 -30.74 -29.10 -2.34
CA HIS A 328 -30.77 -30.16 -3.34
C HIS A 328 -29.40 -30.48 -3.99
N GLY A 329 -28.31 -30.39 -3.21
CA GLY A 329 -26.96 -30.78 -3.66
C GLY A 329 -26.08 -29.60 -4.12
N ARG A 330 -26.59 -28.37 -4.13
CA ARG A 330 -25.85 -27.17 -4.56
C ARG A 330 -24.70 -26.81 -3.61
N TYR A 331 -24.86 -27.05 -2.31
CA TYR A 331 -23.89 -26.70 -1.27
C TYR A 331 -23.67 -27.87 -0.32
N CYS A 332 -22.43 -28.34 -0.21
CA CYS A 332 -22.03 -29.54 0.52
C CYS A 332 -20.78 -29.28 1.38
N ALA A 333 -20.63 -30.05 2.47
CA ALA A 333 -19.38 -30.17 3.20
C ALA A 333 -18.94 -31.65 3.26
N PRO A 334 -17.65 -31.94 3.50
CA PRO A 334 -17.21 -33.29 3.86
C PRO A 334 -17.80 -33.73 5.19
N ASP A 335 -17.91 -35.05 5.36
CA ASP A 335 -18.44 -35.69 6.56
C ASP A 335 -17.51 -35.41 7.76
N PRO A 336 -18.01 -34.80 8.85
CA PRO A 336 -17.15 -34.29 9.92
C PRO A 336 -16.32 -35.36 10.61
N GLU A 337 -16.92 -36.49 11.00
CA GLU A 337 -16.23 -37.64 11.59
C GLU A 337 -15.64 -38.64 10.56
N GLN A 338 -15.84 -38.40 9.26
CA GLN A 338 -15.47 -39.29 8.13
C GLN A 338 -16.17 -40.67 8.14
N ASP A 339 -17.33 -40.80 8.79
CA ASP A 339 -18.17 -42.00 8.81
C ASP A 339 -19.66 -41.64 8.69
N PHE A 340 -20.21 -41.80 7.48
CA PHE A 340 -21.61 -41.57 7.08
C PHE A 340 -22.70 -42.39 7.82
N ASN A 341 -22.37 -42.96 8.99
CA ASN A 341 -23.21 -43.77 9.86
C ASN A 341 -23.18 -43.29 11.33
N ILE A 342 -22.23 -42.44 11.73
CA ILE A 342 -22.01 -42.02 13.13
C ILE A 342 -21.61 -40.54 13.16
N GLY A 343 -22.30 -39.74 13.98
CA GLY A 343 -21.91 -38.34 14.20
C GLY A 343 -22.91 -37.35 13.63
N TYR A 344 -22.39 -36.34 12.92
CA TYR A 344 -23.17 -35.32 12.21
C TYR A 344 -23.05 -35.48 10.69
N ASP A 345 -24.08 -35.06 9.97
CA ASP A 345 -24.07 -35.10 8.50
C ASP A 345 -23.36 -33.82 7.95
N GLY A 346 -22.70 -33.90 6.79
CA GLY A 346 -22.06 -32.73 6.17
C GLY A 346 -23.01 -31.54 5.94
N LYS A 347 -24.31 -31.78 5.71
CA LYS A 347 -25.34 -30.73 5.63
C LYS A 347 -25.44 -29.88 6.91
N ASP A 348 -25.22 -30.48 8.08
CA ASP A 348 -25.30 -29.80 9.38
C ASP A 348 -24.15 -28.81 9.50
N VAL A 349 -22.98 -29.17 8.97
CA VAL A 349 -21.80 -28.30 8.86
C VAL A 349 -22.06 -27.14 7.89
N VAL A 350 -22.68 -27.39 6.72
CA VAL A 350 -23.07 -26.30 5.80
C VAL A 350 -24.10 -25.37 6.45
N LEU A 351 -25.07 -25.90 7.21
CA LEU A 351 -26.05 -25.10 7.93
C LEU A 351 -25.41 -24.19 8.99
N GLN A 352 -24.44 -24.70 9.77
CA GLN A 352 -23.72 -23.87 10.75
C GLN A 352 -22.78 -22.85 10.09
N ASN A 353 -22.15 -23.18 8.96
CA ASN A 353 -21.39 -22.23 8.14
C ASN A 353 -22.30 -21.09 7.65
N LEU A 354 -23.47 -21.43 7.09
CA LEU A 354 -24.48 -20.46 6.63
C LEU A 354 -24.98 -19.55 7.76
N ILE A 355 -25.25 -20.12 8.95
CA ILE A 355 -25.61 -19.33 10.14
C ILE A 355 -24.49 -18.35 10.51
N GLN A 356 -23.22 -18.76 10.43
CA GLN A 356 -22.07 -17.91 10.78
C GLN A 356 -21.82 -16.78 9.76
N ILE A 357 -21.97 -17.05 8.46
CA ILE A 357 -21.89 -16.01 7.41
C ILE A 357 -23.04 -15.01 7.56
N CYS A 358 -24.26 -15.49 7.77
CA CYS A 358 -25.42 -14.63 7.98
C CYS A 358 -25.32 -13.79 9.26
N LEU A 359 -24.72 -14.33 10.32
CA LEU A 359 -24.40 -13.59 11.54
C LEU A 359 -23.38 -12.48 11.25
N PHE A 360 -22.29 -12.78 10.54
CA PHE A 360 -21.31 -11.78 10.13
C PHE A 360 -21.96 -10.69 9.27
N LYS A 361 -22.80 -11.06 8.29
CA LYS A 361 -23.51 -10.12 7.41
C LYS A 361 -24.42 -9.16 8.19
N VAL A 362 -25.25 -9.68 9.10
CA VAL A 362 -26.09 -8.85 9.99
C VAL A 362 -25.24 -8.01 10.96
N GLY A 363 -24.09 -8.53 11.41
CA GLY A 363 -23.08 -7.78 12.16
C GLY A 363 -22.52 -6.60 11.36
N ASN A 364 -22.13 -6.82 10.11
CA ASN A 364 -21.60 -5.78 9.22
C ASN A 364 -22.67 -4.72 8.89
N GLU A 365 -23.89 -5.14 8.53
CA GLU A 365 -25.06 -4.26 8.36
C GLU A 365 -25.37 -3.40 9.61
N THR A 366 -24.98 -3.84 10.81
CA THR A 366 -25.13 -3.10 12.07
C THR A 366 -23.83 -2.44 12.56
N ARG A 367 -22.79 -2.38 11.72
CA ARG A 367 -21.45 -1.83 11.98
C ARG A 367 -20.73 -2.46 13.19
N LYS A 368 -20.89 -3.77 13.37
CA LYS A 368 -20.25 -4.61 14.39
C LYS A 368 -19.78 -5.97 13.81
N PRO A 369 -19.04 -6.02 12.68
CA PRO A 369 -18.59 -7.28 12.06
C PRO A 369 -17.83 -8.18 13.04
N TRP A 370 -17.00 -7.56 13.89
CA TRP A 370 -16.13 -8.17 14.89
C TRP A 370 -16.83 -9.08 15.94
N VAL A 371 -18.16 -9.04 16.02
CA VAL A 371 -18.94 -9.93 16.91
C VAL A 371 -18.96 -11.37 16.38
N TRP A 372 -18.62 -11.60 15.11
CA TRP A 372 -18.36 -12.94 14.59
C TRP A 372 -17.29 -13.69 15.39
N TRP A 373 -16.21 -13.01 15.83
CA TRP A 373 -15.17 -13.61 16.68
C TRP A 373 -15.70 -14.00 18.07
N ASP A 374 -16.67 -13.24 18.60
CA ASP A 374 -17.34 -13.59 19.85
C ASP A 374 -18.23 -14.83 19.65
N TYR A 375 -18.98 -14.88 18.54
CA TYR A 375 -19.86 -16.01 18.22
C TYR A 375 -19.09 -17.31 18.01
N VAL A 376 -18.09 -17.35 17.12
CA VAL A 376 -17.42 -18.61 16.77
C VAL A 376 -16.68 -19.21 17.97
N HIS A 377 -16.09 -18.35 18.81
CA HIS A 377 -15.45 -18.77 20.06
C HIS A 377 -16.46 -19.33 21.08
N ASP A 378 -17.58 -18.65 21.32
CA ASP A 378 -18.59 -19.12 22.26
C ASP A 378 -19.35 -20.35 21.72
N PHE A 379 -19.53 -20.46 20.40
CA PHE A 379 -20.14 -21.61 19.73
C PHE A 379 -19.31 -22.87 19.90
N SER A 380 -17.99 -22.84 19.63
CA SER A 380 -17.12 -24.01 19.81
C SER A 380 -17.04 -24.50 21.26
N ILE A 381 -17.29 -23.62 22.24
CA ILE A 381 -17.28 -23.97 23.67
C ILE A 381 -18.63 -24.52 24.13
N ARG A 382 -19.75 -24.02 23.57
CA ARG A 382 -21.10 -24.32 24.05
C ARG A 382 -21.84 -25.38 23.22
N CYS A 383 -21.47 -25.54 21.95
CA CYS A 383 -22.14 -26.36 20.95
C CYS A 383 -21.28 -27.47 20.31
N PRO A 384 -20.33 -28.13 21.01
CA PRO A 384 -19.41 -29.08 20.38
C PRO A 384 -20.10 -30.36 19.89
N MET A 385 -19.55 -30.98 18.84
CA MET A 385 -20.05 -32.24 18.29
C MET A 385 -19.95 -33.40 19.30
N LYS A 386 -18.85 -33.51 20.06
CA LYS A 386 -18.63 -34.55 21.11
C LYS A 386 -19.78 -34.67 22.13
N GLU A 387 -20.42 -33.55 22.46
CA GLU A 387 -21.54 -33.51 23.42
C GLU A 387 -22.92 -33.57 22.75
N LYS A 388 -22.96 -33.74 21.42
CA LYS A 388 -24.16 -33.71 20.57
C LYS A 388 -24.96 -32.41 20.70
N LYS A 389 -24.24 -31.29 20.75
CA LYS A 389 -24.80 -29.92 20.87
C LYS A 389 -24.68 -29.08 19.60
N TYR A 390 -24.16 -29.66 18.52
CA TYR A 390 -23.97 -29.00 17.23
C TYR A 390 -25.32 -28.85 16.49
N THR A 391 -26.23 -28.03 17.02
CA THR A 391 -27.60 -27.87 16.50
C THR A 391 -27.99 -26.40 16.33
N ARG A 392 -29.07 -26.15 15.56
CA ARG A 392 -29.60 -24.80 15.34
C ARG A 392 -30.12 -24.17 16.65
N GLU A 393 -30.60 -24.97 17.59
CA GLU A 393 -31.07 -24.52 18.91
C GLU A 393 -29.91 -24.01 19.76
N CYS A 394 -28.77 -24.69 19.73
CA CYS A 394 -27.56 -24.25 20.45
C CYS A 394 -27.00 -22.98 19.83
N ALA A 395 -26.86 -22.93 18.50
CA ALA A 395 -26.51 -21.72 17.75
C ALA A 395 -27.40 -20.52 18.12
N ASN A 396 -28.73 -20.72 18.09
CA ASN A 396 -29.71 -19.70 18.49
C ASN A 396 -29.56 -19.25 19.95
N GLY A 397 -29.11 -20.14 20.85
CA GLY A 397 -28.76 -19.81 22.23
C GLY A 397 -27.55 -18.89 22.34
N VAL A 398 -26.49 -19.15 21.56
CA VAL A 398 -25.31 -18.28 21.50
C VAL A 398 -25.66 -16.91 20.90
N ILE A 399 -26.38 -16.87 19.76
CA ILE A 399 -26.88 -15.64 19.11
C ILE A 399 -27.61 -14.74 20.12
N LYS A 400 -28.58 -15.31 20.86
CA LYS A 400 -29.34 -14.57 21.88
C LYS A 400 -28.45 -14.06 23.02
N SER A 401 -27.47 -14.85 23.47
CA SER A 401 -26.57 -14.43 24.55
C SER A 401 -25.61 -13.30 24.17
N LEU A 402 -25.36 -13.09 22.87
CA LEU A 402 -24.58 -11.98 22.34
C LEU A 402 -25.46 -10.75 21.97
N GLY A 403 -26.77 -10.82 22.21
CA GLY A 403 -27.70 -9.71 21.91
C GLY A 403 -27.92 -9.46 20.42
N LEU A 404 -27.75 -10.49 19.58
CA LEU A 404 -27.88 -10.40 18.13
C LEU A 404 -29.32 -10.65 17.65
N ASP A 405 -29.67 -10.04 16.52
CA ASP A 405 -30.99 -10.15 15.89
C ASP A 405 -31.16 -11.51 15.20
N LEU A 406 -31.70 -12.47 15.94
CA LEU A 406 -31.98 -13.82 15.46
C LEU A 406 -33.03 -13.87 14.34
N GLU A 407 -33.94 -12.89 14.24
CA GLU A 407 -34.96 -12.89 13.19
C GLU A 407 -34.34 -12.48 11.85
N ARG A 408 -33.49 -11.45 11.84
CA ARG A 408 -32.68 -11.08 10.65
C ARG A 408 -31.70 -12.18 10.25
N ILE A 409 -31.06 -12.86 11.20
CA ILE A 409 -30.16 -13.98 10.88
C ILE A 409 -30.94 -15.14 10.26
N ASN A 410 -32.08 -15.55 10.83
CA ASN A 410 -32.91 -16.60 10.22
C ASN A 410 -33.43 -16.20 8.83
N LYS A 411 -33.81 -14.94 8.62
CA LYS A 411 -34.22 -14.42 7.31
C LYS A 411 -33.09 -14.45 6.28
N CYS A 412 -31.84 -14.28 6.71
CA CYS A 412 -30.66 -14.41 5.85
C CYS A 412 -30.36 -15.88 5.51
N VAL A 413 -30.50 -16.79 6.47
CA VAL A 413 -30.30 -18.23 6.27
C VAL A 413 -31.31 -18.80 5.26
N GLY A 414 -32.58 -18.37 5.36
CA GLY A 414 -33.66 -18.86 4.50
C GLY A 414 -34.04 -20.31 4.80
N ASP A 415 -34.52 -21.02 3.78
CA ASP A 415 -34.81 -22.45 3.82
C ASP A 415 -33.65 -23.26 3.21
N PRO A 416 -32.93 -24.08 4.00
CA PRO A 416 -31.86 -24.93 3.48
C PRO A 416 -32.38 -26.12 2.66
N GLU A 417 -33.64 -26.54 2.81
CA GLU A 417 -34.19 -27.69 2.09
C GLU A 417 -34.75 -27.31 0.71
N ALA A 418 -34.93 -26.02 0.42
CA ALA A 418 -35.51 -25.54 -0.83
C ALA A 418 -34.65 -25.86 -2.07
N ASP A 419 -35.31 -26.18 -3.19
CA ASP A 419 -34.66 -26.46 -4.49
C ASP A 419 -34.34 -25.18 -5.28
N GLU A 420 -33.70 -24.22 -4.61
CA GLU A 420 -33.28 -22.93 -5.17
C GLU A 420 -31.82 -22.60 -4.79
N GLU A 421 -31.22 -21.62 -5.47
CA GLU A 421 -29.89 -21.11 -5.10
C GLU A 421 -29.97 -20.28 -3.81
N ASN A 422 -29.12 -20.58 -2.84
CA ASN A 422 -28.97 -19.75 -1.65
C ASN A 422 -28.01 -18.59 -1.99
N PRO A 423 -28.46 -17.32 -1.98
CA PRO A 423 -27.63 -16.20 -2.45
C PRO A 423 -26.43 -15.90 -1.53
N VAL A 424 -26.38 -16.46 -0.32
CA VAL A 424 -25.22 -16.36 0.56
C VAL A 424 -24.18 -17.41 0.18
N LEU A 425 -24.56 -18.68 0.08
CA LEU A 425 -23.62 -19.76 -0.27
C LEU A 425 -23.17 -19.71 -1.73
N LYS A 426 -24.01 -19.18 -2.63
CA LYS A 426 -23.59 -18.86 -4.00
C LYS A 426 -22.49 -17.80 -4.01
N ALA A 427 -22.61 -16.76 -3.19
CA ALA A 427 -21.57 -15.74 -3.06
C ALA A 427 -20.26 -16.31 -2.47
N GLU A 428 -20.33 -17.29 -1.55
CA GLU A 428 -19.13 -17.99 -1.06
C GLU A 428 -18.45 -18.81 -2.17
N GLN A 429 -19.21 -19.54 -2.99
CA GLN A 429 -18.65 -20.29 -4.14
C GLN A 429 -18.00 -19.35 -5.17
N ASP A 430 -18.65 -18.22 -5.47
CA ASP A 430 -18.10 -17.22 -6.40
C ASP A 430 -16.89 -16.47 -5.80
N ALA A 431 -16.85 -16.30 -4.47
CA ALA A 431 -15.72 -15.75 -3.73
C ALA A 431 -14.57 -16.75 -3.54
N GLN A 432 -14.80 -18.05 -3.66
CA GLN A 432 -13.76 -19.08 -3.55
C GLN A 432 -12.84 -19.12 -4.78
N ILE A 433 -13.35 -18.70 -5.94
CA ILE A 433 -12.63 -18.63 -7.22
C ILE A 433 -11.61 -17.48 -7.22
N GLY A 434 -10.43 -17.70 -7.78
CA GLY A 434 -9.30 -16.77 -7.75
C GLY A 434 -9.44 -15.56 -8.69
N GLN A 435 -9.59 -14.36 -8.13
CA GLN A 435 -9.67 -13.11 -8.91
C GLN A 435 -8.31 -12.41 -9.06
N GLY A 436 -8.00 -12.00 -10.30
CA GLY A 436 -6.79 -11.22 -10.62
C GLY A 436 -5.50 -12.02 -10.42
N SER A 437 -4.74 -11.65 -9.39
CA SER A 437 -3.50 -12.34 -8.96
C SER A 437 -3.74 -13.52 -8.02
N ARG A 438 -4.87 -13.53 -7.29
CA ARG A 438 -5.20 -14.60 -6.33
C ARG A 438 -5.58 -15.88 -7.08
N GLY A 439 -5.10 -17.02 -6.58
CA GLY A 439 -5.63 -18.32 -6.97
C GLY A 439 -6.88 -18.70 -6.20
N ASP A 440 -7.52 -19.78 -6.63
CA ASP A 440 -8.66 -20.39 -5.93
C ASP A 440 -8.27 -20.81 -4.50
N VAL A 441 -9.22 -20.74 -3.56
CA VAL A 441 -9.02 -21.23 -2.20
C VAL A 441 -9.48 -22.70 -2.14
N THR A 442 -8.51 -23.61 -2.03
CA THR A 442 -8.72 -25.07 -2.07
C THR A 442 -8.21 -25.80 -0.83
N ILE A 443 -7.56 -25.09 0.10
CA ILE A 443 -6.94 -25.64 1.32
C ILE A 443 -7.55 -24.90 2.53
N LEU A 444 -7.86 -25.63 3.59
CA LEU A 444 -8.36 -25.05 4.85
C LEU A 444 -7.47 -25.42 6.05
N PRO A 445 -7.39 -24.54 7.06
CA PRO A 445 -7.79 -23.13 7.01
C PRO A 445 -6.81 -22.29 6.17
N THR A 446 -7.29 -21.21 5.53
CA THR A 446 -6.47 -20.26 4.74
C THR A 446 -6.78 -18.83 5.16
N LEU A 447 -5.75 -17.99 5.27
CA LEU A 447 -5.89 -16.54 5.35
C LEU A 447 -5.56 -15.91 4.00
N VAL A 448 -6.25 -14.84 3.65
CA VAL A 448 -5.89 -13.96 2.51
C VAL A 448 -5.64 -12.57 3.08
N VAL A 449 -4.60 -11.88 2.62
CA VAL A 449 -4.28 -10.49 2.99
C VAL A 449 -4.09 -9.71 1.69
N ASN A 450 -4.83 -8.61 1.52
CA ASN A 450 -4.82 -7.76 0.34
C ASN A 450 -4.84 -8.55 -1.00
N ASN A 451 -5.82 -9.46 -1.13
CA ASN A 451 -6.02 -10.36 -2.28
C ASN A 451 -4.82 -11.31 -2.61
N LYS A 452 -4.04 -11.73 -1.61
CA LYS A 452 -2.98 -12.74 -1.75
C LYS A 452 -2.99 -13.74 -0.59
N GLN A 453 -2.78 -15.04 -0.86
CA GLN A 453 -2.92 -16.08 0.18
C GLN A 453 -1.71 -16.09 1.12
N TYR A 454 -1.96 -16.05 2.43
CA TYR A 454 -0.94 -16.23 3.47
C TYR A 454 -0.42 -17.66 3.46
N ARG A 455 0.87 -17.84 3.77
CA ARG A 455 1.52 -19.15 3.94
C ARG A 455 2.31 -19.14 5.25
N GLY A 456 2.12 -20.17 6.06
CA GLY A 456 2.70 -20.30 7.39
C GLY A 456 1.65 -20.84 8.36
N LYS A 457 2.05 -21.10 9.61
CA LYS A 457 1.11 -21.60 10.64
C LYS A 457 0.19 -20.48 11.16
N LEU A 458 -0.99 -20.85 11.65
CA LEU A 458 -1.95 -19.93 12.27
C LEU A 458 -1.60 -19.62 13.74
N GLU A 459 -0.57 -18.79 13.96
CA GLU A 459 -0.25 -18.23 15.27
C GLU A 459 -0.55 -16.72 15.31
N LYS A 460 -1.08 -16.22 16.44
CA LYS A 460 -1.38 -14.79 16.68
C LYS A 460 -0.24 -13.87 16.22
N SER A 461 1.00 -14.20 16.58
CA SER A 461 2.22 -13.44 16.26
C SER A 461 2.50 -13.41 14.74
N ALA A 462 2.53 -14.58 14.10
CA ALA A 462 2.82 -14.73 12.67
C ALA A 462 1.73 -14.10 11.78
N VAL A 463 0.46 -14.27 12.15
CA VAL A 463 -0.67 -13.68 11.42
C VAL A 463 -0.74 -12.17 11.63
N LEU A 464 -0.53 -11.67 12.85
CA LEU A 464 -0.43 -10.23 13.07
C LEU A 464 0.74 -9.64 12.27
N LYS A 465 1.90 -10.31 12.22
CA LYS A 465 3.04 -9.89 11.40
C LYS A 465 2.71 -9.84 9.90
N ALA A 466 1.94 -10.80 9.38
CA ALA A 466 1.46 -10.77 7.99
C ALA A 466 0.47 -9.62 7.73
N VAL A 467 -0.51 -9.41 8.61
CA VAL A 467 -1.46 -8.28 8.51
C VAL A 467 -0.73 -6.94 8.60
N CYS A 468 0.23 -6.79 9.52
CA CYS A 468 1.07 -5.61 9.63
C CYS A 468 1.90 -5.34 8.37
N SER A 469 2.34 -6.39 7.64
CA SER A 469 3.02 -6.22 6.35
C SER A 469 2.11 -5.81 5.18
N GLY A 470 0.79 -5.81 5.38
CA GLY A 470 -0.19 -5.34 4.40
C GLY A 470 -0.44 -3.82 4.44
N PHE A 471 0.01 -3.09 5.46
CA PHE A 471 -0.13 -1.62 5.52
C PHE A 471 0.94 -0.94 4.67
N GLU A 472 0.62 0.19 4.05
CA GLU A 472 1.61 1.12 3.48
C GLU A 472 2.68 1.49 4.54
N GLU A 473 3.91 1.75 4.10
CA GLU A 473 5.00 2.04 5.04
C GLU A 473 4.75 3.35 5.80
N THR A 474 4.98 3.31 7.11
CA THR A 474 4.75 4.42 8.05
C THR A 474 3.28 4.72 8.38
N THR A 475 2.30 3.99 7.84
CA THR A 475 0.87 4.10 8.22
C THR A 475 0.46 3.05 9.28
N GLU A 476 1.40 2.24 9.79
CA GLU A 476 1.08 1.05 10.57
C GLU A 476 0.57 1.41 11.99
N PRO A 477 -0.49 0.74 12.50
CA PRO A 477 -1.07 1.06 13.81
C PRO A 477 -0.19 0.60 14.98
N ASP A 478 -0.35 1.22 16.17
CA ASP A 478 0.44 0.96 17.40
C ASP A 478 0.73 -0.51 17.70
N VAL A 479 -0.24 -1.40 17.41
CA VAL A 479 -0.17 -2.84 17.65
C VAL A 479 0.90 -3.54 16.79
N CYS A 480 1.17 -3.03 15.59
CA CYS A 480 2.24 -3.47 14.71
C CYS A 480 3.62 -2.99 15.16
N LEU A 481 3.70 -1.88 15.90
CA LEU A 481 4.94 -1.33 16.46
C LEU A 481 5.31 -1.95 17.81
N SER A 482 4.64 -3.04 18.23
CA SER A 482 4.89 -3.71 19.50
C SER A 482 6.12 -4.63 19.46
N GLN A 483 6.78 -4.79 20.62
CA GLN A 483 7.99 -5.62 20.78
C GLN A 483 7.77 -7.13 20.53
N GLU A 484 6.52 -7.61 20.45
CA GLU A 484 6.21 -8.99 20.01
C GLU A 484 6.37 -9.18 18.49
N ILE A 485 6.43 -8.08 17.72
CA ILE A 485 6.24 -8.05 16.27
C ILE A 485 7.46 -7.46 15.53
N GLN A 486 8.02 -6.37 16.05
CA GLN A 486 9.14 -5.62 15.46
C GLN A 486 10.13 -5.10 16.53
N THR A 487 11.33 -4.68 16.11
CA THR A 487 12.40 -4.16 16.99
C THR A 487 12.63 -2.68 16.74
N ASN A 488 12.06 -1.81 17.58
CA ASN A 488 12.16 -0.35 17.42
C ASN A 488 13.62 0.14 17.45
N GLU A 489 14.21 0.47 16.30
CA GLU A 489 15.59 0.93 16.24
C GLU A 489 15.74 2.42 16.60
N CYS A 490 14.64 3.17 16.75
CA CYS A 490 14.67 4.54 17.24
C CYS A 490 15.08 4.63 18.73
N LEU A 491 14.94 3.56 19.52
CA LEU A 491 15.43 3.51 20.91
C LEU A 491 16.96 3.54 21.01
N GLU A 492 17.69 2.97 20.03
CA GLU A 492 19.14 2.92 20.05
C GLU A 492 19.76 4.04 19.20
N SER A 493 20.50 4.96 19.83
CA SER A 493 21.16 6.09 19.15
C SER A 493 20.23 6.94 18.27
N ASN A 494 18.94 7.02 18.60
CA ASN A 494 17.91 7.67 17.77
C ASN A 494 17.82 7.08 16.34
N GLY A 495 18.15 5.79 16.19
CA GLY A 495 18.32 5.09 14.91
C GLY A 495 19.50 5.58 14.05
N GLY A 496 20.19 6.66 14.44
CA GLY A 496 21.03 7.45 13.54
C GLY A 496 20.25 8.45 12.66
N CYS A 497 19.00 8.78 13.01
CA CYS A 497 18.28 9.93 12.45
C CYS A 497 18.62 11.22 13.22
N TRP A 498 18.31 12.37 12.63
CA TRP A 498 18.49 13.69 13.23
C TRP A 498 17.67 13.87 14.52
N GLN A 499 18.23 14.62 15.47
CA GLN A 499 17.59 14.95 16.75
C GLN A 499 17.96 16.36 17.23
N ASP A 500 16.95 17.20 17.49
CA ASP A 500 17.11 18.43 18.28
C ASP A 500 17.09 18.05 19.78
N LYS A 501 18.29 17.97 20.36
CA LYS A 501 18.49 17.66 21.79
C LYS A 501 18.06 18.78 22.74
N THR A 502 17.80 19.99 22.24
CA THR A 502 17.35 21.15 23.03
C THR A 502 15.84 21.19 23.16
N ASN A 503 15.08 20.82 22.12
CA ASN A 503 13.62 20.71 22.16
C ASN A 503 13.09 19.28 22.32
N ASN A 504 13.96 18.27 22.28
CA ASN A 504 13.63 16.85 22.21
C ASN A 504 12.72 16.49 21.01
N PHE A 505 13.04 17.03 19.83
CA PHE A 505 12.43 16.62 18.57
C PHE A 505 13.33 15.61 17.87
N THR A 506 12.73 14.59 17.24
CA THR A 506 13.44 13.56 16.49
C THR A 506 12.85 13.42 15.10
N ALA A 507 13.70 13.10 14.13
CA ALA A 507 13.29 12.65 12.81
C ALA A 507 13.13 11.12 12.71
N CYS A 508 13.42 10.37 13.78
CA CYS A 508 13.24 8.92 13.78
C CYS A 508 11.76 8.56 13.94
N LYS A 509 11.14 8.06 12.86
CA LYS A 509 9.80 7.46 12.86
C LYS A 509 9.98 5.94 12.82
N ASP A 510 9.49 5.29 13.86
CA ASP A 510 9.41 3.83 13.96
C ASP A 510 8.36 3.30 12.96
N THR A 511 8.63 2.16 12.33
CA THR A 511 7.72 1.51 11.36
C THR A 511 7.68 0.01 11.61
N PHE A 512 6.75 -0.70 10.97
CA PHE A 512 6.71 -2.16 11.09
C PHE A 512 7.89 -2.84 10.35
N ARG A 513 8.50 -2.14 9.39
CA ARG A 513 9.61 -2.63 8.54
C ARG A 513 11.00 -2.19 9.06
N GLY A 514 11.06 -1.55 10.23
CA GLY A 514 12.25 -0.96 10.85
C GLY A 514 12.00 0.51 11.17
N ARG A 515 12.78 1.42 10.58
CA ARG A 515 12.65 2.87 10.84
C ARG A 515 12.90 3.77 9.63
N VAL A 516 12.15 4.85 9.54
CA VAL A 516 12.33 5.93 8.56
C VAL A 516 12.87 7.19 9.25
N CYS A 517 13.74 7.93 8.58
CA CYS A 517 14.15 9.25 9.03
C CYS A 517 13.35 10.33 8.27
N GLU A 518 12.30 10.88 8.88
CA GLU A 518 11.48 11.96 8.32
C GLU A 518 11.52 13.19 9.22
N CYS A 519 11.78 14.38 8.66
CA CYS A 519 11.81 15.61 9.46
C CYS A 519 10.42 15.92 10.07
N PRO A 520 10.31 16.07 11.40
CA PRO A 520 9.02 16.04 12.10
C PRO A 520 8.17 17.30 11.87
N MET A 521 6.86 17.18 12.12
CA MET A 521 6.02 18.35 12.39
C MET A 521 5.89 18.54 13.91
N ALA A 522 6.46 19.62 14.45
CA ALA A 522 6.51 19.87 15.88
C ALA A 522 5.89 21.23 16.22
N ARG A 523 4.97 21.26 17.19
CA ARG A 523 4.23 22.47 17.60
C ARG A 523 3.56 23.23 16.43
N GLY A 524 3.13 22.51 15.39
CA GLY A 524 2.53 23.08 14.17
C GLY A 524 3.53 23.60 13.13
N VAL A 525 4.83 23.61 13.42
CA VAL A 525 5.89 23.96 12.47
C VAL A 525 6.35 22.69 11.74
N LYS A 526 6.42 22.74 10.40
CA LYS A 526 6.98 21.65 9.60
C LYS A 526 8.49 21.79 9.50
N PHE A 527 9.24 20.73 9.77
CA PHE A 527 10.65 20.66 9.44
C PHE A 527 10.87 20.14 8.02
N VAL A 528 11.96 20.55 7.38
CA VAL A 528 12.38 20.13 6.03
C VAL A 528 13.88 19.82 6.07
N GLY A 529 14.33 18.81 5.32
CA GLY A 529 15.73 18.38 5.33
C GLY A 529 15.89 16.94 4.83
N ASP A 530 16.96 16.27 5.23
CA ASP A 530 17.25 14.89 4.86
C ASP A 530 16.75 13.85 5.89
N GLY A 531 16.36 14.29 7.10
CA GLY A 531 15.98 13.41 8.22
C GLY A 531 17.14 12.74 8.94
N TYR A 532 18.31 12.56 8.31
CA TYR A 532 19.48 11.88 8.88
C TYR A 532 20.45 12.84 9.57
N THR A 533 20.85 13.91 8.90
CA THR A 533 21.89 14.86 9.36
C THR A 533 21.36 16.27 9.59
N HIS A 534 20.25 16.62 8.94
CA HIS A 534 19.72 17.98 8.90
C HIS A 534 18.20 17.99 8.78
N CYS A 535 17.55 18.68 9.73
CA CYS A 535 16.19 19.18 9.60
C CYS A 535 16.17 20.64 10.07
N GLU A 536 15.62 21.54 9.24
CA GLU A 536 15.42 22.96 9.55
C GLU A 536 13.92 23.29 9.68
N ALA A 537 13.58 24.22 10.59
CA ALA A 537 12.21 24.66 10.79
C ALA A 537 11.75 25.57 9.62
N SER A 538 10.61 25.23 9.00
CA SER A 538 10.15 25.84 7.75
C SER A 538 8.67 26.25 7.82
N GLY A 539 8.30 27.24 7.03
CA GLY A 539 6.93 27.78 6.97
C GLY A 539 6.59 28.74 8.12
N VAL A 540 5.28 29.03 8.24
CA VAL A 540 4.74 30.00 9.20
C VAL A 540 5.02 29.53 10.64
N GLY A 541 5.51 30.45 11.48
CA GLY A 541 5.83 30.17 12.88
C GLY A 541 7.20 29.54 13.12
N ARG A 542 8.02 29.27 12.09
CA ARG A 542 9.37 28.70 12.25
C ARG A 542 10.26 29.46 13.24
N CYS A 543 10.10 30.78 13.37
CA CYS A 543 10.85 31.61 14.31
C CYS A 543 10.54 31.30 15.80
N GLN A 544 9.46 30.56 16.10
CA GLN A 544 9.16 30.08 17.45
C GLN A 544 10.09 28.94 17.91
N ILE A 545 10.70 28.20 16.98
CA ILE A 545 11.59 27.07 17.28
C ILE A 545 13.02 27.45 16.88
N ASN A 546 13.90 27.57 17.88
CA ASN A 546 15.31 27.95 17.71
C ASN A 546 15.53 29.17 16.76
N ASN A 547 14.62 30.15 16.81
CA ASN A 547 14.63 31.34 15.94
C ASN A 547 14.73 31.00 14.43
N GLY A 548 14.15 29.87 13.99
CA GLY A 548 14.21 29.42 12.60
C GLY A 548 15.62 29.12 12.08
N GLY A 549 16.60 28.90 12.98
CA GLY A 549 18.01 28.75 12.66
C GLY A 549 18.76 30.06 12.39
N CYS A 550 18.10 31.22 12.54
CA CYS A 550 18.68 32.53 12.23
C CYS A 550 19.30 33.20 13.47
N TRP A 551 20.20 34.15 13.23
CA TRP A 551 20.84 34.97 14.25
C TRP A 551 19.81 35.75 15.09
N LYS A 552 20.11 35.89 16.39
CA LYS A 552 19.33 36.65 17.37
C LYS A 552 20.25 37.15 18.48
N GLU A 553 20.15 38.43 18.83
CA GLU A 553 20.88 39.05 19.94
C GLU A 553 19.93 39.90 20.80
N THR A 554 20.26 40.05 22.09
CA THR A 554 19.55 40.94 23.03
C THR A 554 20.58 41.85 23.70
N LYS A 555 20.43 43.16 23.51
CA LYS A 555 21.36 44.19 24.03
C LYS A 555 20.54 45.38 24.54
N ASN A 556 20.85 45.84 25.75
CA ASN A 556 20.14 46.93 26.45
C ASN A 556 18.60 46.75 26.50
N GLY A 557 18.12 45.51 26.63
CA GLY A 557 16.69 45.16 26.67
C GLY A 557 15.99 45.08 25.31
N LYS A 558 16.57 45.66 24.25
CA LYS A 558 16.12 45.47 22.85
C LYS A 558 16.55 44.08 22.38
N THR A 559 15.65 43.33 21.75
CA THR A 559 15.96 42.03 21.12
C THR A 559 15.79 42.16 19.62
N VAL A 560 16.79 41.71 18.86
CA VAL A 560 16.83 41.78 17.40
C VAL A 560 17.01 40.37 16.85
N SER A 561 16.36 40.06 15.73
CA SER A 561 16.36 38.74 15.08
C SER A 561 16.43 38.87 13.56
N ALA A 562 17.12 37.94 12.92
CA ALA A 562 17.18 37.77 11.47
C ALA A 562 16.13 36.77 10.93
N CYS A 563 15.16 36.34 11.75
CA CYS A 563 14.05 35.48 11.35
C CYS A 563 12.76 36.29 11.19
N SER A 564 12.20 36.31 9.97
CA SER A 564 10.86 36.83 9.71
C SER A 564 9.83 35.69 9.67
N ASN A 565 8.66 35.91 10.27
CA ASN A 565 7.50 35.01 10.14
C ASN A 565 6.78 35.16 8.79
N GLU A 566 7.10 36.19 8.00
CA GLU A 566 6.55 36.43 6.66
C GLU A 566 7.31 35.62 5.58
N GLU A 567 8.61 35.38 5.79
CA GLU A 567 9.46 34.62 4.88
C GLU A 567 9.47 33.13 5.30
N SER A 568 9.00 32.23 4.43
CA SER A 568 8.82 30.81 4.73
C SER A 568 10.12 30.01 4.92
N LYS A 569 11.26 30.50 4.41
CA LYS A 569 12.60 29.95 4.57
C LYS A 569 13.65 31.07 4.48
N GLY A 570 14.83 30.84 5.04
CA GLY A 570 15.99 31.75 4.94
C GLY A 570 16.14 32.67 6.15
N CYS A 571 17.24 33.40 6.19
CA CYS A 571 17.55 34.35 7.26
C CYS A 571 18.03 35.66 6.63
N LYS A 572 17.66 36.78 7.26
CA LYS A 572 17.85 38.11 6.68
C LYS A 572 18.04 39.12 7.79
N CYS A 573 19.21 39.79 7.82
CA CYS A 573 19.45 40.81 8.82
C CYS A 573 18.39 41.92 8.71
N PRO A 574 17.82 42.39 9.84
CA PRO A 574 16.84 43.46 9.83
C PRO A 574 17.50 44.81 9.45
N PRO A 575 16.71 45.83 9.09
CA PRO A 575 17.24 47.16 8.79
C PRO A 575 18.16 47.71 9.90
N GLY A 576 19.24 48.36 9.49
CA GLY A 576 20.34 48.78 10.40
C GLY A 576 21.42 47.73 10.63
N PHE A 577 21.32 46.53 10.02
CA PHE A 577 22.32 45.45 10.15
C PHE A 577 22.74 44.85 8.80
N LYS A 578 24.01 44.42 8.72
CA LYS A 578 24.63 43.74 7.56
C LYS A 578 25.25 42.40 7.97
N GLY A 579 25.07 41.34 7.17
CA GLY A 579 25.59 40.01 7.49
C GLY A 579 24.91 38.88 6.74
N ASP A 580 25.15 37.63 7.17
CA ASP A 580 24.56 36.42 6.58
C ASP A 580 23.18 36.06 7.15
N GLY A 581 22.77 36.69 8.27
CA GLY A 581 21.52 36.40 8.98
C GLY A 581 21.53 35.09 9.76
N ILE A 582 22.56 34.26 9.65
CA ILE A 582 22.65 32.91 10.26
C ILE A 582 23.62 32.93 11.44
N LYS A 583 24.84 33.46 11.22
CA LYS A 583 25.92 33.52 12.21
C LYS A 583 26.19 34.94 12.70
N SER A 584 26.02 35.95 11.84
CA SER A 584 26.15 37.34 12.25
C SER A 584 25.21 38.29 11.50
N CYS A 585 24.75 39.29 12.26
CA CYS A 585 24.25 40.55 11.75
C CYS A 585 25.03 41.64 12.49
N GLU A 586 25.98 42.26 11.79
CA GLU A 586 26.78 43.36 12.31
C GLU A 586 26.01 44.68 12.19
N ASP A 587 26.16 45.53 13.21
CA ASP A 587 25.63 46.89 13.26
C ASP A 587 26.17 47.71 12.06
N ILE A 588 25.31 48.38 11.30
CA ILE A 588 25.76 49.33 10.29
C ILE A 588 26.03 50.66 10.98
N ASP A 589 27.30 51.04 11.14
CA ASP A 589 27.69 52.37 11.60
C ASP A 589 27.41 53.40 10.50
N GLU A 590 26.15 53.83 10.41
CA GLU A 590 25.63 54.68 9.35
C GLU A 590 26.27 56.08 9.35
N CYS A 591 26.76 56.54 10.51
CA CYS A 591 27.53 57.77 10.67
C CYS A 591 28.94 57.66 10.05
N LYS A 592 29.64 56.53 10.27
CA LYS A 592 30.99 56.28 9.76
C LYS A 592 31.00 55.86 8.28
N ASP A 593 30.05 55.03 7.88
CA ASP A 593 29.83 54.66 6.47
C ASP A 593 29.22 55.84 5.67
N LYS A 594 28.86 56.96 6.35
CA LYS A 594 28.31 58.21 5.81
C LYS A 594 27.04 58.02 4.97
N LEU A 595 26.21 57.07 5.34
CA LEU A 595 24.99 56.75 4.60
C LEU A 595 23.89 57.80 4.79
N PHE A 596 23.92 58.55 5.89
CA PHE A 596 22.94 59.58 6.26
C PHE A 596 23.61 60.71 7.07
N CYS A 597 22.85 61.77 7.33
CA CYS A 597 23.21 62.87 8.23
C CYS A 597 24.43 63.68 7.76
N GLN A 598 24.53 63.90 6.45
CA GLN A 598 25.60 64.67 5.81
C GLN A 598 25.37 66.19 5.87
N CYS A 599 24.26 66.66 6.42
CA CYS A 599 23.97 68.08 6.57
C CYS A 599 25.00 68.85 7.43
N LYS A 600 25.30 70.08 7.00
CA LYS A 600 26.46 70.87 7.47
C LYS A 600 26.48 71.14 8.98
N ASP A 601 25.31 71.28 9.60
CA ASP A 601 25.14 71.59 11.02
C ASP A 601 24.55 70.38 11.79
N CYS A 602 24.83 69.16 11.33
CA CYS A 602 24.28 67.91 11.87
C CYS A 602 25.33 67.09 12.63
N SER A 603 24.91 66.50 13.75
CA SER A 603 25.69 65.56 14.55
C SER A 603 25.00 64.20 14.55
N CYS A 604 25.73 63.18 14.10
CA CYS A 604 25.26 61.79 13.98
C CYS A 604 25.83 60.96 15.14
N GLU A 605 24.96 60.26 15.87
CA GLU A 605 25.32 59.30 16.90
C GLU A 605 24.83 57.90 16.47
N ASN A 606 25.75 56.94 16.34
CA ASN A 606 25.37 55.59 15.95
C ASN A 606 24.81 54.82 17.15
N THR A 607 23.63 54.22 17.00
CA THR A 607 22.98 53.41 18.03
C THR A 607 22.73 51.99 17.50
N TRP A 608 22.52 51.02 18.39
CA TRP A 608 22.45 49.62 17.98
C TRP A 608 21.21 49.31 17.13
N GLY A 609 21.42 49.15 15.82
CA GLY A 609 20.41 48.98 14.78
C GLY A 609 19.67 50.26 14.37
N SER A 610 20.28 51.46 14.51
CA SER A 610 19.82 52.75 13.93
C SER A 610 20.77 53.89 14.33
N TYR A 611 20.98 54.88 13.47
CA TYR A 611 21.48 56.21 13.90
C TYR A 611 20.41 57.07 14.60
N GLU A 612 20.88 58.01 15.44
CA GLU A 612 20.17 59.23 15.84
C GLU A 612 20.94 60.46 15.34
N CYS A 613 20.23 61.47 14.81
CA CYS A 613 20.85 62.66 14.24
C CYS A 613 20.20 63.94 14.76
N SER A 614 21.04 64.82 15.28
CA SER A 614 20.66 66.09 15.91
C SER A 614 21.20 67.27 15.13
N CYS A 615 20.46 68.37 15.13
CA CYS A 615 20.89 69.65 14.56
C CYS A 615 21.61 70.47 15.64
N GLY A 616 22.70 71.16 15.27
CA GLY A 616 23.57 71.94 16.18
C GLY A 616 22.95 73.19 16.82
N GLY A 617 21.62 73.29 16.90
CA GLY A 617 20.91 74.40 17.52
C GLY A 617 19.59 73.94 18.15
N SER A 618 19.32 74.38 19.38
CA SER A 618 18.17 73.96 20.21
C SER A 618 16.77 74.23 19.64
N ASN A 619 16.69 74.95 18.52
CA ASN A 619 15.45 75.35 17.86
C ASN A 619 15.34 74.81 16.41
N MET A 620 16.07 73.73 16.10
CA MET A 620 16.08 73.05 14.80
C MET A 620 15.51 71.63 14.93
N LEU A 621 14.92 71.10 13.85
CA LEU A 621 14.44 69.72 13.72
C LEU A 621 15.09 69.09 12.48
N TYR A 622 15.60 67.87 12.63
CA TYR A 622 16.16 67.07 11.53
C TYR A 622 15.02 66.32 10.79
N MET A 623 15.01 66.37 9.45
CA MET A 623 14.09 65.60 8.62
C MET A 623 14.83 64.53 7.81
N ARG A 624 14.55 63.26 8.14
CA ARG A 624 15.24 62.06 7.63
C ARG A 624 15.11 61.87 6.10
N GLU A 625 13.99 62.25 5.51
CA GLU A 625 13.73 62.06 4.06
C GLU A 625 14.54 63.01 3.16
N HIS A 626 15.09 64.09 3.71
CA HIS A 626 15.74 65.17 2.97
C HIS A 626 17.11 65.57 3.55
N ASP A 627 17.65 64.79 4.51
CA ASP A 627 18.93 65.02 5.19
C ASP A 627 19.20 66.52 5.51
N THR A 628 18.25 67.14 6.20
CA THR A 628 18.23 68.61 6.43
C THR A 628 17.65 69.00 7.77
N CYS A 629 18.12 70.13 8.29
CA CYS A 629 17.60 70.79 9.49
C CYS A 629 16.66 71.95 9.12
N ILE A 630 15.48 72.01 9.74
CA ILE A 630 14.54 73.13 9.62
C ILE A 630 14.31 73.78 11.00
N SER A 631 14.24 75.11 11.03
CA SER A 631 13.97 75.88 12.24
C SER A 631 12.51 75.74 12.70
N LYS A 632 12.30 75.54 14.00
CA LYS A 632 10.96 75.52 14.64
C LYS A 632 10.24 76.87 14.55
N VAL A 633 10.97 77.97 14.32
CA VAL A 633 10.42 79.34 14.31
C VAL A 633 9.94 79.71 12.90
N ALA A 634 8.73 79.29 12.56
CA ALA A 634 8.03 79.76 11.37
C ALA A 634 7.63 81.24 11.54
N SER A 635 8.49 82.16 11.10
CA SER A 635 8.21 83.61 11.12
C SER A 635 7.24 84.00 10.00
N SER A 636 5.96 83.68 10.19
CA SER A 636 4.86 84.01 9.27
C SER A 636 4.15 85.30 9.68
N SER A 637 4.68 86.45 9.26
CA SER A 637 4.01 87.75 9.40
C SER A 637 2.83 87.88 8.42
N VAL A 638 1.76 87.11 8.66
CA VAL A 638 0.53 87.13 7.85
C VAL A 638 -0.18 88.48 8.04
N GLY A 639 0.10 89.43 7.15
CA GLY A 639 -0.57 90.72 7.12
C GLY A 639 -2.09 90.57 6.99
N TRP A 640 -2.84 91.35 7.78
CA TRP A 640 -4.30 91.24 7.94
C TRP A 640 -5.12 91.26 6.65
N GLY A 641 -4.58 91.79 5.54
CA GLY A 641 -5.24 91.76 4.23
C GLY A 641 -5.49 90.34 3.68
N PHE A 642 -4.65 89.34 4.02
CA PHE A 642 -4.79 87.99 3.46
C PHE A 642 -6.04 87.26 3.99
N LEU A 643 -6.43 87.52 5.24
CA LEU A 643 -7.63 86.94 5.84
C LEU A 643 -8.92 87.45 5.18
N TRP A 644 -8.97 88.72 4.75
CA TRP A 644 -10.12 89.28 4.05
C TRP A 644 -10.33 88.67 2.66
N VAL A 645 -9.25 88.38 1.92
CA VAL A 645 -9.33 87.70 0.62
C VAL A 645 -9.90 86.29 0.78
N ILE A 646 -9.45 85.55 1.80
CA ILE A 646 -9.97 84.22 2.11
C ILE A 646 -11.44 84.30 2.56
N PHE A 647 -11.82 85.26 3.40
CA PHE A 647 -13.18 85.40 3.90
C PHE A 647 -14.20 85.72 2.78
N PHE A 648 -13.87 86.66 1.89
CA PHE A 648 -14.72 86.95 0.73
C PHE A 648 -14.72 85.82 -0.31
N GLY A 649 -13.59 85.13 -0.52
CA GLY A 649 -13.51 83.95 -1.39
C GLY A 649 -14.39 82.81 -0.90
N LEU A 650 -14.36 82.49 0.39
CA LEU A 650 -15.21 81.48 1.01
C LEU A 650 -16.68 81.87 1.03
N ALA A 651 -17.02 83.16 1.21
CA ALA A 651 -18.40 83.63 1.11
C ALA A 651 -18.98 83.44 -0.30
N LEU A 652 -18.22 83.79 -1.35
CA LEU A 652 -18.63 83.56 -2.74
C LEU A 652 -18.73 82.07 -3.09
N ALA A 653 -17.77 81.26 -2.64
CA ALA A 653 -17.81 79.81 -2.82
C ALA A 653 -19.02 79.17 -2.10
N GLY A 654 -19.36 79.64 -0.90
CA GLY A 654 -20.52 79.18 -0.13
C GLY A 654 -21.86 79.49 -0.82
N ILE A 655 -22.00 80.68 -1.43
CA ILE A 655 -23.18 81.04 -2.21
C ILE A 655 -23.31 80.14 -3.46
N GLY A 656 -22.21 79.88 -4.17
CA GLY A 656 -22.17 78.94 -5.29
C GLY A 656 -22.54 77.50 -4.88
N ALA A 657 -21.96 77.01 -3.78
CA ALA A 657 -22.26 75.68 -3.25
C ALA A 657 -23.72 75.54 -2.81
N TYR A 658 -24.31 76.56 -2.19
CA TYR A 658 -25.72 76.55 -1.79
C TYR A 658 -26.68 76.52 -3.00
N ALA A 659 -26.34 77.23 -4.08
CA ALA A 659 -27.09 77.17 -5.33
C ALA A 659 -27.04 75.77 -5.97
N VAL A 660 -25.85 75.15 -6.05
CA VAL A 660 -25.68 73.78 -6.58
C VAL A 660 -26.38 72.74 -5.71
N TYR A 661 -26.29 72.86 -4.38
CA TYR A 661 -26.99 71.99 -3.43
C TYR A 661 -28.51 72.04 -3.63
N LYS A 662 -29.08 73.25 -3.72
CA LYS A 662 -30.53 73.46 -3.93
C LYS A 662 -31.00 72.99 -5.32
N TYR A 663 -30.11 72.90 -6.30
CA TYR A 663 -30.40 72.33 -7.62
C TYR A 663 -30.34 70.79 -7.61
N ARG A 664 -29.31 70.19 -6.99
CA ARG A 664 -29.17 68.71 -6.90
C ARG A 664 -30.18 68.03 -5.99
N LEU A 665 -30.70 68.70 -4.95
CA LEU A 665 -31.71 68.11 -4.06
C LEU A 665 -33.07 67.85 -4.72
N ARG A 666 -33.24 68.24 -5.99
CA ARG A 666 -34.50 68.09 -6.75
C ARG A 666 -34.50 66.93 -7.75
N SER A 667 -33.46 66.08 -7.74
CA SER A 667 -33.27 65.02 -8.74
C SER A 667 -32.92 63.63 -8.16
N TYR A 668 -33.30 63.35 -6.92
CA TYR A 668 -33.17 62.00 -6.33
C TYR A 668 -34.41 61.67 -5.49
N MET A 669 -35.31 60.91 -6.10
CA MET A 669 -36.34 60.11 -5.44
C MET A 669 -36.50 58.83 -6.27
N ASP A 670 -36.36 57.68 -5.63
CA ASP A 670 -36.30 56.32 -6.20
C ASP A 670 -35.12 56.07 -7.18
N SER A 671 -34.47 54.90 -7.24
CA SER A 671 -34.79 53.57 -6.72
C SER A 671 -33.54 52.74 -6.28
N GLU A 672 -33.72 51.88 -5.28
CA GLU A 672 -33.21 50.48 -5.12
C GLU A 672 -31.84 50.07 -5.75
N ILE A 673 -30.78 49.64 -5.02
CA ILE A 673 -30.55 48.46 -4.13
C ILE A 673 -29.71 47.32 -4.79
N ARG A 674 -28.61 46.94 -4.11
CA ARG A 674 -27.80 45.68 -4.17
C ARG A 674 -27.41 45.03 -5.52
N ALA A 675 -26.12 45.16 -5.85
CA ALA A 675 -25.21 44.04 -6.10
C ALA A 675 -23.86 44.41 -5.42
N ILE A 676 -22.95 43.52 -4.99
CA ILE A 676 -22.70 42.11 -5.33
C ILE A 676 -22.51 41.30 -4.03
N MET A 677 -23.39 40.32 -3.74
CA MET A 677 -23.09 39.23 -2.79
C MET A 677 -24.02 38.05 -3.07
N ALA A 678 -23.63 37.17 -3.99
CA ALA A 678 -24.44 36.04 -4.45
C ALA A 678 -23.57 34.83 -4.81
N GLN A 679 -23.13 34.08 -3.80
CA GLN A 679 -22.47 32.77 -3.97
C GLN A 679 -23.02 31.71 -3.01
N TYR A 680 -24.33 31.77 -2.77
CA TYR A 680 -25.12 30.65 -2.28
C TYR A 680 -26.18 30.29 -3.34
N MET A 681 -26.22 29.00 -3.66
CA MET A 681 -27.09 28.34 -4.65
C MET A 681 -28.50 28.03 -4.08
N PRO A 682 -29.48 27.53 -4.88
CA PRO A 682 -29.83 27.91 -6.26
C PRO A 682 -31.37 27.83 -6.57
N LEU A 683 -31.77 28.15 -7.81
CA LEU A 683 -33.06 27.75 -8.47
C LEU A 683 -34.38 28.29 -7.81
N GLU A 684 -35.54 28.37 -8.46
CA GLU A 684 -35.98 28.01 -9.83
C GLU A 684 -37.17 28.90 -10.29
N ASN A 685 -37.43 28.97 -11.62
CA ASN A 685 -38.72 29.23 -12.33
C ASN A 685 -39.69 30.36 -11.85
N GLN A 686 -40.34 31.18 -12.72
CA GLN A 686 -40.91 30.90 -14.04
C GLN A 686 -40.88 32.10 -15.02
N GLU A 687 -40.85 31.74 -16.30
CA GLU A 687 -41.58 32.31 -17.45
C GLU A 687 -41.39 33.76 -17.95
N THR A 688 -41.36 33.82 -19.29
CA THR A 688 -41.30 34.95 -20.22
C THR A 688 -42.75 35.38 -20.61
N PRO A 689 -43.06 36.30 -21.56
CA PRO A 689 -42.21 36.90 -22.60
C PRO A 689 -42.48 38.37 -23.01
N ASN A 690 -41.87 38.77 -24.13
CA ASN A 690 -42.31 39.82 -25.08
C ASN A 690 -42.12 41.31 -24.66
N GLN A 691 -41.83 42.26 -25.58
CA GLN A 691 -41.37 42.17 -26.98
C GLN A 691 -40.81 43.51 -27.51
N HIS A 692 -39.98 43.44 -28.56
CA HIS A 692 -39.52 44.51 -29.49
C HIS A 692 -38.73 45.71 -28.87
N ARG A 693 -37.60 46.21 -29.41
CA ARG A 693 -37.13 46.56 -30.79
C ARG A 693 -37.80 47.82 -31.40
N PRO A 694 -37.14 48.57 -32.32
CA PRO A 694 -35.69 48.62 -32.68
C PRO A 694 -35.16 50.07 -32.91
N VAL A 695 -34.04 50.21 -33.65
CA VAL A 695 -33.58 51.38 -34.46
C VAL A 695 -32.85 52.52 -33.71
N GLU A 696 -31.74 53.11 -34.19
CA GLU A 696 -30.61 52.63 -35.04
C GLU A 696 -29.51 53.71 -35.11
N HIS A 697 -28.24 53.32 -35.37
CA HIS A 697 -27.17 54.11 -36.01
C HIS A 697 -26.71 55.47 -35.41
N ALA A 698 -25.46 55.95 -35.61
CA ALA A 698 -24.21 55.31 -36.05
C ALA A 698 -23.00 56.23 -35.70
N ASP A 699 -21.78 55.69 -35.85
CA ASP A 699 -20.48 56.37 -36.05
C ASP A 699 -19.97 57.32 -34.93
N ILE A 700 -18.67 57.43 -34.62
CA ILE A 700 -17.43 56.85 -35.20
C ILE A 700 -16.63 56.15 -34.08
#